data_AF-A0A914GIN8-F1
#
_entry.id   AF-A0A914GIN8-F1
#
_cell.length_a   1.000
_cell.length_b   1.000
_cell.length_c   1.000
_cell.angle_alpha   90.00
_cell.angle_beta   90.00
_cell.angle_gamma   90.00
#
_symmetry.space_group_name_H-M   'P 1'
#
loop_
_entity.id
_entity.type
_entity.pdbx_description
1 polymer ?
#
loop_
_entity_poly.entity_id
_entity_poly.type
_entity_poly.pdbx_seq_one_letter_code
_entity_poly.pdbx_strand_id
1 'polypeptide(L)'
;MAASNLCPVLLSNNDEPLTPDSLINLSRSQSSFSINVSSPSNSEAYRLLVFYPNNELFGANLLTNISSSNNSLCHFISNFDNGESNALSTCSADSITGMFQFGNYHYALSTDHNKFVLNPQNGQGCSWPQARHKRSITNTPEYYADYLDGRMRYVELAFIADNSVYKKYDSNEEKVHDRLHAIANIVNSLYVPLNIRVTLVWAEIWTVGNKVEITEDSDKTLLNFLFYRRSIMKDPKTHHDNAQLVTDVTFLSNVIGKAYKGTMCSYDYSGGVIMDHHSNAASVAATSAHEMGHSFGMEHDPKGCKCPQDICIMNASNGGYASLSHWSSCSLEYLEKSLGRKMDYCLHNVPKTAFGGAKCGNGIVEEGEDCDCGNTTVCPNKCCVASTCKLAKEAICASGDCCDISTCQPKKKATVCRPEISSCDLPEFCDGTTGDCPADFFVQNGLKCPDAPEDYCYEGECGSRTAQCQMIWGPTGVDSNKACYNYNLQSNIYGNCGHDPGTGIYTPCHKENTLCGRLHCQSDNDKPVFGDASTVTAAYNHFRLRDGKDIACRVIQTTYTGGRKKHDPGMVQDGAVCGKNKLCIDSKCTNKSEVTNFAPKCDPQNCNSKGICNSAGNCHCAYGYGGTSCDLPGYGGSVNSGPSTDQAFNALLWLGVLLACICIAFCGATWYYKKRKNKWLPKEMWNFTKEKLNIQAMLVPVRKAPPPPGGRHAGARHDPNSVWGDNPNQIRVGSGRPVVPPPLVTIPNLNQPNLPMFNDPNVSYFSHPTSVTSSPSSVNPQHPVKHNRSGRRTQAPGFAAPKPPETKALNPSSRQPGDSSSDENTLTSPDLPPPVPPHRDLSSNSLPVKKEKPKLPVKPPVATKPVSTTTTNVNVKNLAAKFDVKNSNVNLE
;
A
#
# COMPACT_ATOMS: atom_id res chain seq x y z
N MET A 1 -4.95 -18.47 40.02
CA MET A 1 -5.11 -19.77 39.33
C MET A 1 -6.55 -19.89 38.89
N ALA A 2 -6.85 -19.53 37.65
CA ALA A 2 -8.09 -19.98 37.00
C ALA A 2 -7.84 -21.40 36.47
N ALA A 3 -8.84 -22.27 36.51
CA ALA A 3 -8.76 -23.52 35.76
C ALA A 3 -8.85 -23.17 34.26
N SER A 4 -7.94 -23.69 33.44
CA SER A 4 -8.00 -23.51 32.01
C SER A 4 -9.19 -24.31 31.45
N ASN A 5 -10.20 -23.61 30.92
CA ASN A 5 -11.37 -24.21 30.27
C ASN A 5 -11.01 -24.78 28.88
N LEU A 6 -10.00 -25.65 28.85
CA LEU A 6 -9.60 -26.41 27.68
C LEU A 6 -10.74 -27.33 27.25
N CYS A 7 -11.17 -27.20 26.00
CA CYS A 7 -12.20 -28.05 25.41
C CYS A 7 -11.54 -29.13 24.56
N PRO A 8 -11.51 -30.40 25.02
CA PRO A 8 -11.07 -31.50 24.16
C PRO A 8 -11.98 -31.56 22.94
N VAL A 9 -11.42 -31.76 21.76
CA VAL A 9 -12.19 -31.93 20.52
C VAL A 9 -11.75 -33.16 19.76
N LEU A 10 -12.70 -33.76 19.03
CA LEU A 10 -12.42 -34.80 18.07
C LEU A 10 -12.43 -34.17 16.68
N LEU A 11 -11.26 -34.15 16.05
CA LEU A 11 -11.08 -33.81 14.64
C LEU A 11 -11.15 -35.11 13.84
N SER A 12 -11.85 -35.10 12.71
CA SER A 12 -11.95 -36.26 11.81
C SER A 12 -11.92 -35.84 10.33
N ASN A 13 -11.48 -36.75 9.46
CA ASN A 13 -11.54 -36.62 8.01
C ASN A 13 -12.29 -37.83 7.45
N ASN A 14 -13.37 -37.62 6.69
CA ASN A 14 -14.24 -38.70 6.20
C ASN A 14 -14.66 -39.70 7.31
N ASP A 15 -15.03 -39.15 8.48
CA ASP A 15 -15.37 -39.85 9.72
C ASP A 15 -14.25 -40.70 10.38
N GLU A 16 -13.04 -40.75 9.81
CA GLU A 16 -11.86 -41.31 10.48
C GLU A 16 -11.26 -40.29 11.49
N PRO A 17 -11.02 -40.68 12.76
CA PRO A 17 -10.53 -39.77 13.79
C PRO A 17 -9.04 -39.47 13.63
N LEU A 18 -8.68 -38.18 13.70
CA LEU A 18 -7.32 -37.71 13.52
C LEU A 18 -6.56 -37.62 14.86
N THR A 19 -5.32 -38.11 14.86
CA THR A 19 -4.24 -37.66 15.76
C THR A 19 -3.45 -36.49 15.13
N PRO A 20 -2.69 -35.71 15.91
CA PRO A 20 -1.70 -34.76 15.40
C PRO A 20 -0.81 -35.31 14.28
N ASP A 21 -0.19 -36.48 14.48
CA ASP A 21 0.65 -37.13 13.46
C ASP A 21 -0.12 -37.42 12.16
N SER A 22 -1.36 -37.92 12.28
CA SER A 22 -2.20 -38.21 11.10
C SER A 22 -2.66 -36.94 10.39
N LEU A 23 -2.91 -35.84 11.10
CA LEU A 23 -3.26 -34.55 10.51
C LEU A 23 -2.08 -33.97 9.72
N ILE A 24 -0.85 -34.12 10.20
CA ILE A 24 0.38 -33.71 9.49
C ILE A 24 0.59 -34.57 8.23
N ASN A 25 0.33 -35.89 8.32
CA ASN A 25 0.41 -36.77 7.16
C ASN A 25 -0.71 -36.47 6.13
N LEU A 26 -1.91 -36.13 6.58
CA LEU A 26 -3.03 -35.68 5.74
C LEU A 26 -2.67 -34.37 5.03
N SER A 27 -2.17 -33.37 5.76
CA SER A 27 -1.87 -32.05 5.21
C SER A 27 -0.67 -32.04 4.26
N ARG A 28 0.31 -32.91 4.47
CA ARG A 28 1.44 -33.13 3.52
C ARG A 28 1.08 -33.99 2.31
N SER A 29 -0.03 -34.74 2.33
CA SER A 29 -0.43 -35.63 1.23
C SER A 29 -1.60 -35.13 0.37
N GLN A 30 -2.31 -34.09 0.80
CA GLN A 30 -3.46 -33.52 0.08
C GLN A 30 -3.32 -32.01 -0.10
N SER A 31 -3.53 -31.52 -1.33
CA SER A 31 -3.54 -30.09 -1.66
C SER A 31 -4.74 -29.32 -1.11
N SER A 32 -5.69 -30.02 -0.47
CA SER A 32 -6.85 -29.49 0.24
C SER A 32 -7.48 -30.63 1.05
N PHE A 33 -7.91 -30.38 2.29
CA PHE A 33 -8.56 -31.40 3.12
C PHE A 33 -9.69 -30.82 3.97
N SER A 34 -10.70 -31.64 4.27
CA SER A 34 -11.77 -31.28 5.19
C SER A 34 -11.50 -31.80 6.60
N ILE A 35 -11.76 -30.98 7.62
CA ILE A 35 -11.81 -31.40 9.03
C ILE A 35 -13.25 -31.26 9.52
N ASN A 36 -13.83 -32.35 10.00
CA ASN A 36 -15.03 -32.31 10.83
C ASN A 36 -14.62 -32.15 12.31
N VAL A 37 -14.92 -31.00 12.88
CA VAL A 37 -14.66 -30.62 14.28
C VAL A 37 -15.89 -30.97 15.11
N SER A 38 -15.73 -31.80 16.14
CA SER A 38 -16.83 -32.24 17.00
C SER A 38 -16.49 -32.16 18.51
N SER A 39 -17.51 -31.87 19.33
CA SER A 39 -17.37 -31.77 20.78
C SER A 39 -17.72 -33.11 21.46
N PRO A 40 -16.82 -33.73 22.24
CA PRO A 40 -17.12 -34.95 23.02
C PRO A 40 -18.24 -34.76 24.06
N SER A 41 -18.53 -33.51 24.45
CA SER A 41 -19.62 -33.18 25.37
C SER A 41 -20.94 -32.81 24.67
N ASN A 42 -20.96 -32.72 23.34
CA ASN A 42 -22.18 -32.52 22.56
C ASN A 42 -22.05 -33.16 21.15
N SER A 43 -22.54 -34.38 21.01
CA SER A 43 -22.52 -35.15 19.76
C SER A 43 -23.36 -34.55 18.61
N GLU A 44 -24.22 -33.56 18.86
CA GLU A 44 -24.99 -32.86 17.83
C GLU A 44 -24.30 -31.57 17.33
N ALA A 45 -23.21 -31.15 17.98
CA ALA A 45 -22.46 -29.94 17.67
C ALA A 45 -21.19 -30.25 16.85
N TYR A 46 -21.36 -30.40 15.54
CA TYR A 46 -20.26 -30.58 14.60
C TYR A 46 -20.07 -29.38 13.65
N ARG A 47 -18.90 -29.29 13.02
CA ARG A 47 -18.52 -28.28 12.02
C ARG A 47 -17.58 -28.88 10.98
N LEU A 48 -17.99 -28.86 9.72
CA LEU A 48 -17.12 -29.18 8.59
C LEU A 48 -16.38 -27.92 8.15
N LEU A 49 -15.08 -27.87 8.40
CA LEU A 49 -14.16 -26.90 7.79
C LEU A 49 -13.48 -27.54 6.58
N VAL A 50 -13.19 -26.78 5.54
CA VAL A 50 -12.33 -27.20 4.43
C VAL A 50 -11.14 -26.27 4.36
N PHE A 51 -9.94 -26.84 4.36
CA PHE A 51 -8.66 -26.14 4.44
C PHE A 51 -7.88 -26.27 3.13
N TYR A 52 -7.27 -25.16 2.76
CA TYR A 52 -6.44 -25.00 1.57
C TYR A 52 -5.09 -24.41 1.99
N PRO A 53 -3.95 -24.86 1.41
CA PRO A 53 -2.66 -24.25 1.64
C PRO A 53 -2.72 -22.73 1.51
N ASN A 54 -2.21 -22.02 2.50
CA ASN A 54 -1.99 -20.58 2.39
C ASN A 54 -0.77 -20.36 1.49
N ASN A 55 -1.04 -20.25 0.20
CA ASN A 55 -0.02 -20.10 -0.83
C ASN A 55 0.74 -18.77 -0.70
N GLU A 56 0.32 -17.77 0.10
CA GLU A 56 1.14 -16.58 0.39
C GLU A 56 2.44 -16.95 1.15
N LEU A 57 2.56 -18.17 1.70
CA LEU A 57 3.65 -18.57 2.60
C LEU A 57 4.67 -19.57 2.01
N PHE A 58 4.48 -20.11 0.79
CA PHE A 58 5.35 -21.19 0.23
C PHE A 58 5.84 -20.94 -1.20
N GLY A 59 7.17 -20.80 -1.42
CA GLY A 59 7.75 -20.55 -2.75
C GLY A 59 7.57 -21.70 -3.77
N ALA A 60 7.37 -21.37 -5.06
CA ALA A 60 7.00 -22.33 -6.12
C ALA A 60 7.91 -23.58 -6.27
N ASN A 61 9.20 -23.50 -5.90
CA ASN A 61 10.12 -24.64 -5.94
C ASN A 61 9.69 -25.83 -5.04
N LEU A 62 8.81 -25.60 -4.07
CA LEU A 62 8.21 -26.64 -3.23
C LEU A 62 6.97 -27.30 -3.86
N LEU A 63 6.24 -26.60 -4.73
CA LEU A 63 5.04 -27.13 -5.40
C LEU A 63 5.38 -28.14 -6.50
N THR A 64 6.56 -28.02 -7.13
CA THR A 64 7.00 -28.89 -8.22
C THR A 64 7.74 -30.16 -7.77
N ASN A 65 8.24 -30.21 -6.53
CA ASN A 65 9.07 -31.30 -5.99
C ASN A 65 8.44 -32.00 -4.77
N ILE A 66 7.17 -32.40 -4.89
CA ILE A 66 6.39 -33.11 -3.87
C ILE A 66 7.06 -34.44 -3.42
N SER A 67 8.06 -34.94 -4.15
CA SER A 67 8.74 -36.22 -3.88
C SER A 67 10.05 -36.18 -3.07
N SER A 68 10.61 -35.01 -2.69
CA SER A 68 12.00 -35.01 -2.15
C SER A 68 12.45 -33.90 -1.17
N SER A 69 11.55 -33.17 -0.49
CA SER A 69 11.93 -32.34 0.67
C SER A 69 10.85 -32.31 1.76
N ASN A 70 11.25 -32.12 3.02
CA ASN A 70 10.37 -32.23 4.19
C ASN A 70 9.52 -30.98 4.46
N ASN A 71 9.77 -29.88 3.74
CA ASN A 71 9.26 -28.53 4.03
C ASN A 71 7.92 -28.26 3.32
N SER A 72 7.10 -29.29 3.10
CA SER A 72 5.89 -29.21 2.28
C SER A 72 4.69 -28.64 3.04
N LEU A 73 4.15 -27.54 2.49
CA LEU A 73 2.80 -26.99 2.70
C LEU A 73 2.19 -27.27 4.09
N CYS A 74 2.60 -26.48 5.11
CA CYS A 74 2.16 -26.68 6.49
C CYS A 74 1.34 -25.54 7.11
N HIS A 75 0.90 -24.55 6.31
CA HIS A 75 0.03 -23.45 6.72
C HIS A 75 -1.18 -23.40 5.79
N PHE A 76 -2.36 -23.19 6.36
CA PHE A 76 -3.66 -23.36 5.71
C PHE A 76 -4.64 -22.28 6.14
N ILE A 77 -5.61 -22.01 5.27
CA ILE A 77 -6.78 -21.15 5.49
C ILE A 77 -8.06 -21.87 5.03
N SER A 78 -9.21 -21.49 5.57
CA SER A 78 -10.51 -21.87 4.97
C SER A 78 -10.91 -20.92 3.84
N ASN A 79 -11.99 -21.26 3.13
CA ASN A 79 -12.79 -20.24 2.47
C ASN A 79 -13.24 -19.18 3.50
N PHE A 80 -13.35 -17.92 3.07
CA PHE A 80 -14.06 -16.88 3.81
C PHE A 80 -15.57 -16.92 3.49
N ASP A 81 -16.19 -18.06 3.78
CA ASP A 81 -17.63 -18.28 3.56
C ASP A 81 -18.45 -17.72 4.73
N ASN A 82 -19.52 -16.97 4.43
CA ASN A 82 -20.44 -16.35 5.40
C ASN A 82 -19.77 -15.42 6.45
N GLY A 83 -18.54 -14.96 6.21
CA GLY A 83 -17.77 -14.15 7.16
C GLY A 83 -17.01 -14.96 8.22
N GLU A 84 -16.85 -16.27 8.04
CA GLU A 84 -16.01 -17.13 8.89
C GLU A 84 -14.56 -17.18 8.36
N SER A 85 -13.60 -16.72 9.16
CA SER A 85 -12.17 -16.68 8.84
C SER A 85 -11.42 -17.72 9.69
N ASN A 86 -10.97 -18.83 9.09
CA ASN A 86 -10.24 -19.88 9.80
C ASN A 86 -8.81 -20.02 9.27
N ALA A 87 -7.85 -20.17 10.18
CA ALA A 87 -6.45 -20.42 9.88
C ALA A 87 -5.94 -21.65 10.66
N LEU A 88 -5.03 -22.42 10.06
CA LEU A 88 -4.46 -23.65 10.63
C LEU A 88 -3.00 -23.78 10.22
N SER A 89 -2.14 -24.29 11.10
CA SER A 89 -0.75 -24.65 10.81
C SER A 89 -0.41 -26.01 11.44
N THR A 90 0.35 -26.83 10.71
CA THR A 90 0.61 -28.25 11.04
C THR A 90 2.06 -28.66 10.69
N CYS A 91 3.05 -27.81 10.96
CA CYS A 91 4.43 -28.05 10.52
C CYS A 91 5.11 -29.18 11.31
N SER A 92 4.84 -29.26 12.62
CA SER A 92 5.17 -30.38 13.52
C SER A 92 4.07 -30.60 14.55
N ALA A 93 4.06 -31.76 15.24
CA ALA A 93 3.04 -32.09 16.24
C ALA A 93 3.03 -31.12 17.44
N ASP A 94 4.21 -30.60 17.80
CA ASP A 94 4.41 -29.62 18.88
C ASP A 94 4.08 -28.17 18.45
N SER A 95 3.88 -27.91 17.16
CA SER A 95 3.58 -26.60 16.60
C SER A 95 2.18 -26.48 16.00
N ILE A 96 1.31 -27.49 16.16
CA ILE A 96 -0.07 -27.41 15.64
C ILE A 96 -0.83 -26.28 16.35
N THR A 97 -1.25 -25.31 15.55
CA THR A 97 -1.87 -24.06 15.98
C THR A 97 -2.91 -23.63 14.95
N GLY A 98 -3.96 -22.95 15.40
CA GLY A 98 -4.97 -22.42 14.49
C GLY A 98 -5.94 -21.50 15.20
N MET A 99 -6.72 -20.77 14.41
CA MET A 99 -7.84 -19.96 14.85
C MET A 99 -9.07 -20.42 14.07
N PHE A 100 -10.08 -20.93 14.78
CA PHE A 100 -11.33 -21.43 14.21
C PHE A 100 -12.49 -20.52 14.61
N GLN A 101 -13.32 -20.16 13.64
CA GLN A 101 -14.50 -19.32 13.79
C GLN A 101 -15.76 -20.11 13.40
N PHE A 102 -16.72 -20.20 14.32
CA PHE A 102 -18.02 -20.84 14.13
C PHE A 102 -19.13 -19.80 14.39
N GLY A 103 -19.47 -19.02 13.37
CA GLY A 103 -20.29 -17.82 13.47
C GLY A 103 -19.61 -16.76 14.34
N ASN A 104 -20.22 -16.45 15.48
CA ASN A 104 -19.67 -15.50 16.45
C ASN A 104 -18.68 -16.16 17.44
N TYR A 105 -18.58 -17.49 17.45
CA TYR A 105 -17.78 -18.24 18.42
C TYR A 105 -16.37 -18.44 17.87
N HIS A 106 -15.34 -18.11 18.67
CA HIS A 106 -13.95 -18.16 18.23
C HIS A 106 -13.09 -18.98 19.20
N TYR A 107 -12.22 -19.81 18.64
CA TYR A 107 -11.42 -20.79 19.34
C TYR A 107 -9.99 -20.80 18.83
N ALA A 108 -9.01 -20.92 19.74
CA ALA A 108 -7.63 -21.23 19.36
C ALA A 108 -7.41 -22.74 19.43
N LEU A 109 -6.94 -23.36 18.34
CA LEU A 109 -6.54 -24.77 18.33
C LEU A 109 -5.13 -24.92 18.90
N SER A 110 -4.93 -25.95 19.73
CA SER A 110 -3.63 -26.42 20.21
C SER A 110 -3.64 -27.94 20.41
N THR A 111 -2.45 -28.53 20.53
CA THR A 111 -2.26 -29.92 20.97
C THR A 111 -1.94 -30.01 22.45
N ASP A 112 -2.47 -31.04 23.12
CA ASP A 112 -2.17 -31.42 24.50
C ASP A 112 -2.08 -32.94 24.62
N HIS A 113 -0.97 -33.48 25.11
CA HIS A 113 -0.72 -34.94 25.26
C HIS A 113 -1.15 -35.78 24.03
N ASN A 114 -0.76 -35.34 22.82
CA ASN A 114 -1.13 -35.90 21.51
C ASN A 114 -2.64 -35.94 21.19
N LYS A 115 -3.42 -35.00 21.74
CA LYS A 115 -4.86 -34.78 21.47
C LYS A 115 -5.12 -33.34 21.06
N PHE A 116 -6.22 -33.10 20.35
CA PHE A 116 -6.64 -31.76 19.96
C PHE A 116 -7.50 -31.10 21.04
N VAL A 117 -7.22 -29.81 21.27
CA VAL A 117 -7.88 -28.98 22.27
C VAL A 117 -8.19 -27.62 21.66
N LEU A 118 -9.45 -27.20 21.77
CA LEU A 118 -9.85 -25.81 21.54
C LEU A 118 -9.80 -25.03 22.85
N ASN A 119 -9.24 -23.82 22.80
CA ASN A 119 -9.31 -22.86 23.89
C ASN A 119 -10.37 -21.78 23.54
N PRO A 120 -11.50 -21.70 24.28
CA PRO A 120 -12.63 -20.81 24.00
C PRO A 120 -12.37 -19.38 24.49
N GLN A 121 -12.47 -18.40 23.60
CA GLN A 121 -11.97 -17.04 23.85
C GLN A 121 -13.04 -16.08 24.40
N ASN A 122 -13.93 -16.55 25.29
CA ASN A 122 -15.06 -15.74 25.77
C ASN A 122 -15.76 -16.26 27.05
N GLY A 123 -15.08 -17.02 27.92
CA GLY A 123 -15.73 -17.76 29.02
C GLY A 123 -16.72 -18.85 28.57
N GLN A 124 -16.97 -18.96 27.26
CA GLN A 124 -17.86 -19.91 26.61
C GLN A 124 -17.42 -21.35 26.89
N GLY A 125 -18.40 -22.23 27.13
CA GLY A 125 -18.15 -23.66 27.24
C GLY A 125 -17.84 -24.32 25.89
N CYS A 126 -17.65 -25.63 25.93
CA CYS A 126 -17.33 -26.48 24.77
C CYS A 126 -18.56 -26.77 23.88
N SER A 127 -19.42 -25.77 23.71
CA SER A 127 -20.74 -25.86 23.08
C SER A 127 -20.99 -24.67 22.15
N TRP A 128 -20.86 -24.91 20.86
CA TRP A 128 -21.23 -23.99 19.79
C TRP A 128 -22.60 -24.35 19.19
N PRO A 129 -23.34 -23.40 18.58
CA PRO A 129 -24.65 -23.67 17.98
C PRO A 129 -24.54 -24.63 16.78
N GLN A 130 -25.61 -25.35 16.48
CA GLN A 130 -25.69 -26.20 15.29
C GLN A 130 -25.67 -25.37 14.00
N ALA A 131 -25.06 -25.90 12.94
CA ALA A 131 -24.95 -25.22 11.65
C ALA A 131 -26.32 -25.13 10.95
N ARG A 132 -26.98 -23.97 11.00
CA ARG A 132 -28.19 -23.70 10.20
C ARG A 132 -27.78 -23.28 8.79
N HIS A 133 -28.16 -24.07 7.78
CA HIS A 133 -28.02 -23.71 6.37
C HIS A 133 -28.88 -22.49 6.00
N LYS A 134 -28.40 -21.28 6.29
CA LYS A 134 -28.76 -20.09 5.51
C LYS A 134 -28.06 -20.18 4.16
N ARG A 135 -28.70 -19.68 3.10
CA ARG A 135 -28.06 -19.56 1.78
C ARG A 135 -26.96 -18.50 1.84
N SER A 136 -25.90 -18.72 1.08
CA SER A 136 -24.77 -17.80 0.93
C SER A 136 -25.26 -16.38 0.65
N ILE A 137 -24.76 -15.44 1.46
CA ILE A 137 -24.71 -14.02 1.17
C ILE A 137 -23.28 -13.60 1.51
N THR A 138 -22.56 -13.06 0.53
CA THR A 138 -21.16 -12.61 0.64
C THR A 138 -21.08 -11.25 1.34
N ASN A 139 -21.60 -11.16 2.56
CA ASN A 139 -21.54 -9.95 3.38
C ASN A 139 -20.50 -10.14 4.48
N THR A 140 -19.60 -9.15 4.59
CA THR A 140 -18.89 -8.84 5.84
C THR A 140 -19.92 -8.78 6.99
N PRO A 141 -19.62 -9.34 8.18
CA PRO A 141 -20.59 -9.37 9.27
C PRO A 141 -21.16 -7.98 9.58
N GLU A 142 -22.48 -7.90 9.83
CA GLU A 142 -23.24 -6.66 10.04
C GLU A 142 -22.57 -5.70 11.05
N TYR A 143 -21.98 -6.26 12.11
CA TYR A 143 -21.19 -5.59 13.13
C TYR A 143 -19.97 -4.79 12.60
N TYR A 144 -19.32 -5.26 11.53
CA TYR A 144 -18.20 -4.58 10.86
C TYR A 144 -18.68 -3.67 9.73
N ALA A 145 -19.78 -4.04 9.05
CA ALA A 145 -20.25 -3.37 7.84
C ALA A 145 -20.56 -1.88 8.02
N ASP A 146 -21.05 -1.47 9.20
CA ASP A 146 -21.35 -0.07 9.54
C ASP A 146 -20.12 0.87 9.50
N TYR A 147 -18.90 0.32 9.59
CA TYR A 147 -17.64 1.08 9.71
C TYR A 147 -16.72 1.02 8.48
N LEU A 148 -17.14 0.34 7.40
CA LEU A 148 -16.29 0.03 6.24
C LEU A 148 -16.73 0.78 4.98
N ASP A 149 -15.80 1.50 4.35
CA ASP A 149 -16.00 2.25 3.09
C ASP A 149 -16.02 1.35 1.82
N GLY A 150 -16.02 0.02 2.00
CA GLY A 150 -15.97 -0.96 0.93
C GLY A 150 -14.61 -1.14 0.22
N ARG A 151 -13.56 -0.41 0.61
CA ARG A 151 -12.24 -0.49 -0.05
C ARG A 151 -11.32 -1.48 0.67
N MET A 152 -10.67 -2.36 -0.11
CA MET A 152 -9.58 -3.19 0.39
C MET A 152 -8.32 -2.35 0.63
N ARG A 153 -7.64 -2.60 1.75
CA ARG A 153 -6.27 -2.18 2.03
C ARG A 153 -5.35 -3.40 2.01
N TYR A 154 -4.09 -3.16 1.70
CA TYR A 154 -3.02 -4.16 1.74
C TYR A 154 -1.92 -3.66 2.68
N VAL A 155 -1.42 -4.54 3.55
CA VAL A 155 -0.26 -4.27 4.41
C VAL A 155 0.87 -5.19 3.99
N GLU A 156 1.93 -4.60 3.44
CA GLU A 156 3.22 -5.27 3.27
C GLU A 156 3.87 -5.42 4.67
N LEU A 157 3.82 -6.61 5.25
CA LEU A 157 4.34 -6.90 6.60
C LEU A 157 5.76 -7.47 6.55
N ALA A 158 6.61 -7.05 7.49
CA ALA A 158 7.90 -7.66 7.77
C ALA A 158 7.98 -8.23 9.21
N PHE A 159 8.48 -9.45 9.38
CA PHE A 159 8.84 -10.00 10.69
C PHE A 159 10.36 -10.08 10.87
N ILE A 160 10.86 -9.74 12.05
CA ILE A 160 12.26 -9.94 12.41
C ILE A 160 12.29 -10.80 13.69
N ALA A 161 12.93 -11.96 13.66
CA ALA A 161 13.15 -12.79 14.83
C ALA A 161 14.54 -12.52 15.42
N ASP A 162 14.59 -12.16 16.71
CA ASP A 162 15.85 -11.91 17.39
C ASP A 162 16.60 -13.23 17.74
N ASN A 163 17.82 -13.09 18.28
CA ASN A 163 18.67 -14.23 18.62
C ASN A 163 18.14 -15.05 19.80
N SER A 164 17.23 -14.52 20.62
CA SER A 164 16.58 -15.27 21.71
C SER A 164 15.50 -16.19 21.14
N VAL A 165 14.68 -15.71 20.19
CA VAL A 165 13.73 -16.55 19.43
C VAL A 165 14.47 -17.65 18.67
N TYR A 166 15.56 -17.31 17.99
CA TYR A 166 16.39 -18.31 17.30
C TYR A 166 16.89 -19.41 18.26
N LYS A 167 17.37 -19.05 19.45
CA LYS A 167 17.80 -20.02 20.47
C LYS A 167 16.65 -20.86 21.03
N LYS A 168 15.47 -20.25 21.24
CA LYS A 168 14.26 -20.91 21.73
C LYS A 168 13.80 -22.04 20.81
N TYR A 169 13.87 -21.83 19.50
CA TYR A 169 13.52 -22.81 18.47
C TYR A 169 14.73 -23.65 18.04
N ASP A 170 15.48 -24.17 19.03
CA ASP A 170 16.63 -25.07 18.90
C ASP A 170 17.80 -24.57 18.02
N SER A 171 17.91 -23.26 17.77
CA SER A 171 18.82 -22.69 16.77
C SER A 171 18.61 -23.28 15.36
N ASN A 172 17.34 -23.44 14.98
CA ASN A 172 16.93 -23.93 13.65
C ASN A 172 16.11 -22.86 12.92
N GLU A 173 16.63 -22.35 11.81
CA GLU A 173 16.00 -21.31 10.99
C GLU A 173 14.64 -21.75 10.42
N GLU A 174 14.48 -23.03 10.07
CA GLU A 174 13.22 -23.61 9.57
C GLU A 174 12.10 -23.49 10.62
N LYS A 175 12.37 -23.89 11.87
CA LYS A 175 11.41 -23.79 12.97
C LYS A 175 11.00 -22.34 13.27
N VAL A 176 11.92 -21.39 13.09
CA VAL A 176 11.63 -19.96 13.26
C VAL A 176 10.80 -19.43 12.09
N HIS A 177 11.09 -19.83 10.85
CA HIS A 177 10.27 -19.45 9.69
C HIS A 177 8.85 -20.02 9.80
N ASP A 178 8.68 -21.31 10.13
CA ASP A 178 7.37 -21.91 10.43
C ASP A 178 6.62 -21.13 11.51
N ARG A 179 7.32 -20.67 12.55
CA ARG A 179 6.74 -19.86 13.63
C ARG A 179 6.25 -18.50 13.11
N LEU A 180 7.08 -17.76 12.39
CA LEU A 180 6.73 -16.45 11.83
C LEU A 180 5.60 -16.56 10.80
N HIS A 181 5.61 -17.60 9.96
CA HIS A 181 4.54 -17.89 9.01
C HIS A 181 3.22 -18.26 9.70
N ALA A 182 3.24 -19.07 10.76
CA ALA A 182 2.04 -19.39 11.55
C ALA A 182 1.44 -18.14 12.21
N ILE A 183 2.28 -17.21 12.70
CA ILE A 183 1.84 -15.91 13.21
C ILE A 183 1.22 -15.08 12.07
N ALA A 184 1.91 -14.92 10.93
CA ALA A 184 1.42 -14.16 9.78
C ALA A 184 0.07 -14.68 9.24
N ASN A 185 -0.09 -16.00 9.15
CA ASN A 185 -1.32 -16.66 8.70
C ASN A 185 -2.54 -16.24 9.54
N ILE A 186 -2.37 -16.20 10.87
CA ILE A 186 -3.43 -15.83 11.81
C ILE A 186 -3.63 -14.31 11.89
N VAL A 187 -2.56 -13.50 11.75
CA VAL A 187 -2.69 -12.03 11.66
C VAL A 187 -3.53 -11.64 10.45
N ASN A 188 -3.32 -12.26 9.27
CA ASN A 188 -4.15 -12.01 8.09
C ASN A 188 -5.62 -12.39 8.36
N SER A 189 -5.88 -13.55 8.98
CA SER A 189 -7.25 -13.99 9.27
C SER A 189 -8.02 -13.05 10.21
N LEU A 190 -7.32 -12.32 11.09
CA LEU A 190 -7.88 -11.30 11.99
C LEU A 190 -8.18 -9.95 11.32
N TYR A 191 -7.48 -9.62 10.23
CA TYR A 191 -7.61 -8.33 9.53
C TYR A 191 -8.53 -8.38 8.30
N VAL A 192 -8.70 -9.54 7.66
CA VAL A 192 -9.63 -9.72 6.52
C VAL A 192 -11.06 -9.20 6.80
N PRO A 193 -11.68 -9.41 7.99
CA PRO A 193 -12.99 -8.84 8.31
C PRO A 193 -13.08 -7.30 8.32
N LEU A 194 -11.93 -6.61 8.32
CA LEU A 194 -11.81 -5.15 8.27
C LEU A 194 -11.51 -4.62 6.85
N ASN A 195 -11.65 -5.46 5.82
CA ASN A 195 -11.16 -5.20 4.46
C ASN A 195 -9.64 -4.89 4.41
N ILE A 196 -8.84 -5.48 5.31
CA ILE A 196 -7.38 -5.33 5.34
C ILE A 196 -6.74 -6.70 5.07
N ARG A 197 -5.99 -6.84 3.97
CA ARG A 197 -5.17 -8.01 3.69
C ARG A 197 -3.75 -7.79 4.23
N VAL A 198 -3.21 -8.73 4.98
CA VAL A 198 -1.85 -8.65 5.54
C VAL A 198 -0.99 -9.74 4.92
N THR A 199 -0.02 -9.34 4.11
CA THR A 199 0.87 -10.25 3.36
C THR A 199 2.29 -10.11 3.88
N LEU A 200 2.91 -11.24 4.23
CA LEU A 200 4.31 -11.27 4.66
C LEU A 200 5.23 -11.11 3.44
N VAL A 201 5.89 -9.95 3.32
CA VAL A 201 6.83 -9.66 2.22
C VAL A 201 8.29 -9.91 2.62
N TRP A 202 8.62 -9.83 3.92
CA TRP A 202 9.98 -10.01 4.42
C TRP A 202 10.04 -10.75 5.77
N ALA A 203 11.03 -11.62 5.93
CA ALA A 203 11.41 -12.19 7.22
C ALA A 203 12.93 -12.27 7.39
N GLU A 204 13.46 -11.83 8.55
CA GLU A 204 14.89 -11.95 8.91
C GLU A 204 15.05 -12.66 10.27
N ILE A 205 16.10 -13.48 10.41
CA ILE A 205 16.47 -14.17 11.66
C ILE A 205 17.87 -13.75 12.08
N TRP A 206 18.04 -13.31 13.33
CA TRP A 206 19.33 -12.88 13.87
C TRP A 206 20.13 -14.05 14.46
N THR A 207 20.57 -14.97 13.59
CA THR A 207 21.19 -16.26 13.97
C THR A 207 22.50 -16.14 14.77
N VAL A 208 23.36 -15.18 14.43
CA VAL A 208 24.67 -14.97 15.09
C VAL A 208 24.55 -14.14 16.38
N GLY A 209 23.60 -13.22 16.43
CA GLY A 209 23.44 -12.24 17.52
C GLY A 209 22.59 -11.04 17.08
N ASN A 210 22.03 -10.33 18.05
CA ASN A 210 21.10 -9.22 17.79
C ASN A 210 21.79 -8.05 17.06
N LYS A 211 21.08 -7.42 16.11
CA LYS A 211 21.57 -6.23 15.39
C LYS A 211 21.45 -4.94 16.20
N VAL A 212 20.60 -4.95 17.22
CA VAL A 212 20.38 -3.85 18.18
C VAL A 212 20.34 -4.39 19.61
N GLU A 213 20.45 -3.50 20.60
CA GLU A 213 20.26 -3.85 22.00
C GLU A 213 18.78 -4.14 22.30
N ILE A 214 18.48 -5.32 22.85
CA ILE A 214 17.15 -5.75 23.30
C ILE A 214 17.16 -5.81 24.83
N THR A 215 16.14 -5.22 25.47
CA THR A 215 16.09 -5.05 26.93
C THR A 215 14.70 -5.32 27.50
N GLU A 216 14.60 -5.60 28.80
CA GLU A 216 13.33 -5.74 29.51
C GLU A 216 12.47 -4.44 29.48
N ASP A 217 13.08 -3.30 29.16
CA ASP A 217 12.37 -2.08 28.78
C ASP A 217 11.82 -2.21 27.34
N SER A 218 10.48 -2.24 27.22
CA SER A 218 9.77 -2.33 25.94
C SER A 218 9.91 -1.10 25.05
N ASP A 219 10.00 0.10 25.65
CA ASP A 219 10.03 1.37 24.93
C ASP A 219 11.44 1.62 24.37
N LYS A 220 12.48 1.29 25.15
CA LYS A 220 13.86 1.26 24.66
C LYS A 220 14.04 0.25 23.53
N THR A 221 13.48 -0.96 23.69
CA THR A 221 13.56 -2.02 22.67
C THR A 221 12.84 -1.62 21.38
N LEU A 222 11.64 -1.03 21.47
CA LEU A 222 10.89 -0.51 20.33
C LEU A 222 11.68 0.58 19.58
N LEU A 223 12.21 1.56 20.30
CA LEU A 223 12.98 2.64 19.69
C LEU A 223 14.24 2.13 18.97
N ASN A 224 14.97 1.20 19.61
CA ASN A 224 16.12 0.53 19.01
C ASN A 224 15.76 -0.24 17.74
N PHE A 225 14.68 -1.01 17.77
CA PHE A 225 14.19 -1.77 16.61
C PHE A 225 13.79 -0.86 15.45
N LEU A 226 13.04 0.21 15.71
CA LEU A 226 12.59 1.16 14.68
C LEU A 226 13.76 1.87 14.00
N PHE A 227 14.82 2.24 14.74
CA PHE A 227 16.04 2.76 14.13
C PHE A 227 16.73 1.76 13.18
N TYR A 228 16.70 0.46 13.50
CA TYR A 228 17.19 -0.59 12.60
C TYR A 228 16.26 -0.82 11.40
N ARG A 229 14.93 -0.86 11.59
CA ARG A 229 13.93 -0.95 10.50
C ARG A 229 14.16 0.16 9.47
N ARG A 230 14.37 1.38 9.97
CA ARG A 230 14.71 2.58 9.19
C ARG A 230 16.02 2.48 8.40
N SER A 231 16.92 1.57 8.78
CA SER A 231 18.16 1.28 8.04
C SER A 231 17.93 0.30 6.89
N ILE A 232 17.13 -0.76 7.08
CA ILE A 232 16.82 -1.75 6.04
C ILE A 232 15.81 -1.22 5.01
N MET A 233 14.92 -0.28 5.38
CA MET A 233 13.99 0.39 4.46
C MET A 233 14.65 1.21 3.33
N LYS A 234 15.98 1.23 3.26
CA LYS A 234 16.78 1.84 2.18
C LYS A 234 17.00 0.92 0.98
N ASP A 235 16.97 -0.41 1.16
CA ASP A 235 17.03 -1.35 0.03
C ASP A 235 15.59 -1.55 -0.52
N PRO A 236 15.36 -1.38 -1.84
CA PRO A 236 14.05 -1.63 -2.45
C PRO A 236 13.49 -3.04 -2.23
N LYS A 237 14.33 -4.06 -1.97
CA LYS A 237 13.93 -5.46 -1.75
C LYS A 237 13.35 -5.73 -0.37
N THR A 238 13.68 -4.89 0.61
CA THR A 238 13.24 -5.02 2.01
C THR A 238 12.23 -3.93 2.36
N HIS A 239 11.53 -3.38 1.36
CA HIS A 239 10.45 -2.42 1.56
C HIS A 239 9.21 -3.11 2.14
N HIS A 240 8.53 -2.44 3.07
CA HIS A 240 7.35 -2.94 3.76
C HIS A 240 6.64 -1.77 4.48
N ASP A 241 5.32 -1.84 4.61
CA ASP A 241 4.52 -0.81 5.26
C ASP A 241 4.72 -0.80 6.78
N ASN A 242 4.75 -1.98 7.39
CA ASN A 242 4.87 -2.19 8.85
C ASN A 242 5.85 -3.33 9.17
N ALA A 243 6.56 -3.25 10.30
CA ALA A 243 7.43 -4.33 10.76
C ALA A 243 7.24 -4.67 12.24
N GLN A 244 7.37 -5.94 12.59
CA GLN A 244 7.25 -6.43 13.96
C GLN A 244 8.51 -7.23 14.35
N LEU A 245 9.16 -6.83 15.45
CA LEU A 245 10.23 -7.61 16.07
C LEU A 245 9.63 -8.66 16.99
N VAL A 246 10.00 -9.93 16.82
CA VAL A 246 9.66 -11.03 17.72
C VAL A 246 10.86 -11.33 18.62
N THR A 247 10.65 -11.32 19.94
CA THR A 247 11.68 -11.62 20.95
C THR A 247 11.16 -12.62 21.99
N ASP A 248 12.06 -13.36 22.65
CA ASP A 248 11.77 -14.19 23.83
C ASP A 248 12.16 -13.47 25.15
N VAL A 249 12.54 -12.19 25.08
CA VAL A 249 12.84 -11.36 26.25
C VAL A 249 11.54 -10.92 26.94
N THR A 250 11.41 -11.27 28.21
CA THR A 250 10.30 -10.80 29.06
C THR A 250 10.44 -9.31 29.35
N PHE A 251 9.45 -8.52 28.92
CA PHE A 251 9.40 -7.09 29.28
C PHE A 251 8.85 -6.87 30.70
N LEU A 252 9.25 -5.74 31.29
CA LEU A 252 8.77 -5.30 32.60
C LEU A 252 7.26 -5.02 32.60
N SER A 253 6.67 -4.94 33.80
CA SER A 253 5.26 -4.57 34.03
C SER A 253 4.20 -5.48 33.36
N ASN A 254 4.58 -6.70 32.96
CA ASN A 254 3.76 -7.65 32.19
C ASN A 254 3.39 -7.16 30.78
N VAL A 255 4.20 -6.29 30.18
CA VAL A 255 4.06 -5.89 28.78
C VAL A 255 4.37 -7.09 27.88
N ILE A 256 3.49 -7.42 26.94
CA ILE A 256 3.67 -8.52 25.98
C ILE A 256 3.92 -8.05 24.55
N GLY A 257 3.68 -6.77 24.27
CA GLY A 257 3.94 -6.11 23.01
C GLY A 257 3.98 -4.59 23.19
N LYS A 258 4.57 -3.88 22.22
CA LYS A 258 4.61 -2.41 22.22
C LYS A 258 4.81 -1.86 20.80
N ALA A 259 3.89 -1.00 20.37
CA ALA A 259 4.00 -0.14 19.19
C ALA A 259 3.63 1.31 19.52
N TYR A 260 3.94 2.23 18.60
CA TYR A 260 3.44 3.59 18.66
C TYR A 260 2.04 3.71 18.03
N LYS A 261 1.19 4.57 18.62
CA LYS A 261 -0.16 4.81 18.10
C LYS A 261 -0.13 5.68 16.84
N GLY A 262 -0.88 5.31 15.82
CA GLY A 262 -1.12 6.13 14.63
C GLY A 262 0.06 6.22 13.65
N THR A 263 0.96 5.23 13.67
CA THR A 263 2.20 5.22 12.89
C THR A 263 2.18 4.32 11.65
N MET A 264 1.03 3.79 11.23
CA MET A 264 0.90 3.10 9.94
C MET A 264 1.45 3.97 8.79
N CYS A 265 2.13 3.37 7.81
CA CYS A 265 2.85 4.05 6.72
C CYS A 265 4.03 4.97 7.12
N SER A 266 4.32 5.19 8.41
CA SER A 266 5.48 5.99 8.84
C SER A 266 6.81 5.30 8.47
N TYR A 267 7.72 6.04 7.85
CA TYR A 267 9.07 5.58 7.55
C TYR A 267 9.89 5.35 8.83
N ASP A 268 9.80 6.27 9.80
CA ASP A 268 10.49 6.15 11.08
C ASP A 268 9.81 5.17 12.04
N TYR A 269 8.47 5.16 12.12
CA TYR A 269 7.75 4.61 13.28
C TYR A 269 6.71 3.51 12.99
N SER A 270 6.55 3.05 11.75
CA SER A 270 5.58 1.97 11.47
C SER A 270 6.09 0.60 11.86
N GLY A 271 5.87 0.24 13.12
CA GLY A 271 6.19 -1.07 13.63
C GLY A 271 6.01 -1.21 15.13
N GLY A 272 6.21 -2.44 15.61
CA GLY A 272 6.12 -2.81 17.01
C GLY A 272 7.16 -3.84 17.40
N VAL A 273 7.19 -4.17 18.69
CA VAL A 273 7.92 -5.30 19.25
C VAL A 273 6.92 -6.19 19.99
N ILE A 274 7.05 -7.51 19.84
CA ILE A 274 6.15 -8.50 20.44
C ILE A 274 6.96 -9.62 21.09
N MET A 275 6.51 -10.05 22.26
CA MET A 275 7.06 -11.21 22.95
C MET A 275 6.43 -12.49 22.39
N ASP A 276 7.24 -13.53 22.18
CA ASP A 276 6.77 -14.86 21.76
C ASP A 276 6.17 -15.64 22.95
N HIS A 277 5.24 -15.01 23.66
CA HIS A 277 4.89 -15.29 25.06
C HIS A 277 4.22 -16.64 25.35
N HIS A 278 3.82 -17.40 24.32
CA HIS A 278 3.05 -18.62 24.48
C HIS A 278 3.24 -19.59 23.30
N SER A 279 3.21 -20.90 23.54
CA SER A 279 3.48 -21.92 22.51
C SER A 279 2.49 -21.90 21.34
N ASN A 280 1.22 -21.57 21.58
CA ASN A 280 0.22 -21.43 20.53
C ASN A 280 0.43 -20.12 19.74
N ALA A 281 0.65 -20.18 18.42
CA ALA A 281 0.91 -18.98 17.60
C ALA A 281 -0.28 -18.01 17.58
N ALA A 282 -1.51 -18.50 17.75
CA ALA A 282 -2.72 -17.66 17.86
C ALA A 282 -2.63 -16.62 18.99
N SER A 283 -1.85 -16.91 20.04
CA SER A 283 -1.61 -16.01 21.17
C SER A 283 -0.70 -14.84 20.81
N VAL A 284 0.36 -15.12 20.05
CA VAL A 284 1.35 -14.11 19.61
C VAL A 284 0.84 -13.35 18.39
N ALA A 285 0.04 -13.98 17.52
CA ALA A 285 -0.69 -13.33 16.44
C ALA A 285 -1.72 -12.30 16.95
N ALA A 286 -2.45 -12.61 18.04
CA ALA A 286 -3.34 -11.63 18.66
C ALA A 286 -2.57 -10.42 19.22
N THR A 287 -1.37 -10.62 19.78
CA THR A 287 -0.48 -9.52 20.19
C THR A 287 0.06 -8.73 18.98
N SER A 288 0.49 -9.39 17.91
CA SER A 288 0.89 -8.72 16.67
C SER A 288 -0.25 -7.89 16.08
N ALA A 289 -1.50 -8.38 16.13
CA ALA A 289 -2.68 -7.64 15.71
C ALA A 289 -2.98 -6.45 16.62
N HIS A 290 -2.78 -6.56 17.94
CA HIS A 290 -2.90 -5.45 18.88
C HIS A 290 -1.90 -4.31 18.57
N GLU A 291 -0.61 -4.64 18.37
CA GLU A 291 0.43 -3.65 18.05
C GLU A 291 0.28 -3.04 16.65
N MET A 292 -0.21 -3.82 15.68
CA MET A 292 -0.65 -3.30 14.38
C MET A 292 -1.91 -2.42 14.52
N GLY A 293 -2.83 -2.74 15.43
CA GLY A 293 -4.01 -1.93 15.77
C GLY A 293 -3.62 -0.56 16.34
N HIS A 294 -2.64 -0.53 17.24
CA HIS A 294 -1.98 0.71 17.65
C HIS A 294 -1.35 1.44 16.44
N SER A 295 -0.63 0.75 15.55
CA SER A 295 -0.10 1.37 14.32
C SER A 295 -1.22 2.02 13.48
N PHE A 296 -2.39 1.39 13.35
CA PHE A 296 -3.61 1.93 12.74
C PHE A 296 -4.31 3.06 13.53
N GLY A 297 -3.82 3.43 14.71
CA GLY A 297 -4.34 4.51 15.54
C GLY A 297 -5.45 4.10 16.51
N MET A 298 -5.66 2.80 16.73
CA MET A 298 -6.58 2.31 17.76
C MET A 298 -6.00 2.59 19.17
N GLU A 299 -6.82 3.17 20.04
CA GLU A 299 -6.57 3.20 21.49
C GLU A 299 -6.89 1.84 22.12
N HIS A 300 -6.56 1.65 23.41
CA HIS A 300 -7.13 0.56 24.19
C HIS A 300 -8.63 0.75 24.41
N ASP A 301 -9.40 -0.33 24.43
CA ASP A 301 -10.85 -0.32 24.60
C ASP A 301 -11.28 0.26 25.98
N PRO A 302 -11.91 1.45 26.05
CA PRO A 302 -12.46 1.97 27.31
C PRO A 302 -13.71 1.21 27.78
N LYS A 303 -14.10 1.44 29.04
CA LYS A 303 -15.38 0.95 29.58
C LYS A 303 -16.55 1.48 28.76
N GLY A 304 -17.36 0.58 28.21
CA GLY A 304 -18.56 0.92 27.43
C GLY A 304 -18.47 0.58 25.94
N CYS A 305 -17.30 0.18 25.43
CA CYS A 305 -17.19 -0.39 24.08
C CYS A 305 -18.04 -1.65 23.96
N LYS A 306 -18.73 -1.81 22.83
CA LYS A 306 -19.40 -3.06 22.50
C LYS A 306 -18.34 -4.01 21.95
N CYS A 307 -18.22 -5.18 22.53
CA CYS A 307 -17.38 -6.26 22.02
C CYS A 307 -18.26 -7.53 21.91
N PRO A 308 -18.10 -8.38 20.86
CA PRO A 308 -18.76 -9.68 20.79
C PRO A 308 -18.20 -10.72 21.79
N GLN A 309 -17.08 -10.38 22.44
CA GLN A 309 -16.42 -11.10 23.53
C GLN A 309 -16.43 -10.26 24.82
N ASP A 310 -16.13 -10.87 25.98
CA ASP A 310 -15.89 -10.14 27.24
C ASP A 310 -14.76 -9.10 27.10
N ILE A 311 -13.73 -9.42 26.31
CA ILE A 311 -12.66 -8.51 25.90
C ILE A 311 -12.32 -8.69 24.41
N CYS A 312 -12.02 -7.59 23.73
CA CYS A 312 -11.62 -7.55 22.31
C CYS A 312 -10.09 -7.39 22.17
N ILE A 313 -9.56 -7.53 20.96
CA ILE A 313 -8.12 -7.46 20.63
C ILE A 313 -7.45 -6.24 21.27
N MET A 314 -8.09 -5.07 21.24
CA MET A 314 -7.55 -3.82 21.79
C MET A 314 -7.74 -3.65 23.31
N ASN A 315 -8.03 -4.71 24.08
CA ASN A 315 -8.05 -4.59 25.53
C ASN A 315 -6.62 -4.36 26.09
N ALA A 316 -6.49 -3.45 27.07
CA ALA A 316 -5.22 -3.13 27.74
C ALA A 316 -4.57 -4.30 28.50
N SER A 317 -5.28 -5.43 28.66
CA SER A 317 -4.73 -6.69 29.15
C SER A 317 -5.37 -7.86 28.41
N ASN A 318 -4.61 -8.93 28.20
CA ASN A 318 -5.17 -10.19 27.71
C ASN A 318 -6.13 -10.87 28.71
N GLY A 319 -6.25 -10.38 29.96
CA GLY A 319 -7.19 -10.90 30.96
C GLY A 319 -6.97 -12.36 31.37
N GLY A 320 -5.86 -12.99 30.97
CA GLY A 320 -5.65 -14.44 31.06
C GLY A 320 -6.29 -15.27 29.93
N TYR A 321 -6.88 -14.64 28.92
CA TYR A 321 -7.31 -15.28 27.68
C TYR A 321 -6.11 -15.64 26.81
N ALA A 322 -6.22 -16.74 26.05
CA ALA A 322 -5.10 -17.28 25.29
C ALA A 322 -4.98 -16.67 23.87
N SER A 323 -6.04 -16.15 23.27
CA SER A 323 -5.99 -15.49 21.95
C SER A 323 -7.21 -14.61 21.74
N LEU A 324 -7.01 -13.35 21.37
CA LEU A 324 -8.12 -12.40 21.12
C LEU A 324 -8.43 -12.35 19.62
N SER A 325 -9.72 -12.21 19.29
CA SER A 325 -10.21 -12.48 17.93
C SER A 325 -11.21 -11.45 17.37
N HIS A 326 -11.95 -10.72 18.20
CA HIS A 326 -12.80 -9.62 17.72
C HIS A 326 -12.19 -8.25 17.98
N TRP A 327 -12.54 -7.30 17.11
CA TRP A 327 -12.34 -5.87 17.32
C TRP A 327 -13.56 -5.26 18.00
N SER A 328 -13.41 -4.27 18.88
CA SER A 328 -14.54 -3.62 19.56
C SER A 328 -15.15 -2.51 18.69
N SER A 329 -16.37 -2.08 19.00
CA SER A 329 -16.99 -0.93 18.32
C SER A 329 -16.14 0.34 18.43
N CYS A 330 -15.35 0.48 19.51
CA CYS A 330 -14.40 1.56 19.66
C CYS A 330 -13.18 1.36 18.74
N SER A 331 -12.63 0.13 18.66
CA SER A 331 -11.51 -0.18 17.76
C SER A 331 -11.87 0.13 16.30
N LEU A 332 -13.11 -0.18 15.89
CA LEU A 332 -13.65 0.15 14.57
C LEU A 332 -13.82 1.67 14.36
N GLU A 333 -14.40 2.37 15.34
CA GLU A 333 -14.57 3.84 15.31
C GLU A 333 -13.21 4.58 15.28
N TYR A 334 -12.15 4.03 15.90
CA TYR A 334 -10.79 4.57 15.79
C TYR A 334 -10.21 4.31 14.39
N LEU A 335 -10.38 3.11 13.83
CA LEU A 335 -9.89 2.78 12.49
C LEU A 335 -10.55 3.64 11.42
N GLU A 336 -11.89 3.78 11.44
CA GLU A 336 -12.64 4.65 10.53
C GLU A 336 -12.08 6.08 10.53
N LYS A 337 -11.85 6.65 11.73
CA LYS A 337 -11.26 7.98 11.89
C LYS A 337 -9.84 8.06 11.33
N SER A 338 -8.97 7.09 11.61
CA SER A 338 -7.60 7.04 11.09
C SER A 338 -7.53 6.98 9.57
N LEU A 339 -8.35 6.12 8.95
CA LEU A 339 -8.49 6.03 7.49
C LEU A 339 -9.04 7.35 6.92
N GLY A 340 -10.02 7.96 7.59
CA GLY A 340 -10.52 9.30 7.28
C GLY A 340 -9.43 10.39 7.26
N ARG A 341 -8.42 10.27 8.11
CA ARG A 341 -7.23 11.15 8.17
C ARG A 341 -6.11 10.79 7.19
N LYS A 342 -6.34 9.87 6.25
CA LYS A 342 -5.39 9.41 5.21
C LYS A 342 -4.17 8.65 5.74
N MET A 343 -4.33 7.94 6.85
CA MET A 343 -3.28 7.05 7.38
C MET A 343 -3.12 5.74 6.57
N ASP A 344 -3.97 5.50 5.56
CA ASP A 344 -3.85 4.44 4.57
C ASP A 344 -3.03 4.84 3.31
N TYR A 345 -2.29 5.95 3.36
CA TYR A 345 -1.46 6.51 2.27
C TYR A 345 -0.52 5.52 1.53
N CYS A 346 -0.11 4.43 2.18
CA CYS A 346 0.70 3.37 1.58
C CYS A 346 -0.09 2.10 1.22
N LEU A 347 -1.28 1.91 1.79
CA LEU A 347 -1.99 0.63 1.83
C LEU A 347 -2.88 0.37 0.60
N HIS A 348 -2.70 1.16 -0.46
CA HIS A 348 -3.50 1.08 -1.69
C HIS A 348 -2.84 0.23 -2.79
N ASN A 349 -1.54 -0.08 -2.68
CA ASN A 349 -0.86 -0.96 -3.62
C ASN A 349 -1.04 -2.44 -3.21
N VAL A 350 -1.52 -3.27 -4.14
CA VAL A 350 -1.41 -4.73 -4.02
C VAL A 350 0.09 -5.10 -3.97
N PRO A 351 0.54 -5.96 -3.03
CA PRO A 351 1.92 -6.40 -2.95
C PRO A 351 2.34 -7.09 -4.26
N LYS A 352 3.59 -6.91 -4.68
CA LYS A 352 4.10 -7.48 -5.95
C LYS A 352 4.82 -8.81 -5.81
N THR A 353 5.21 -9.17 -4.59
CA THR A 353 5.96 -10.40 -4.28
C THR A 353 5.69 -10.83 -2.85
N ALA A 354 5.48 -12.11 -2.60
CA ALA A 354 5.43 -12.67 -1.24
C ALA A 354 6.81 -13.16 -0.74
N PHE A 355 7.00 -13.21 0.59
CA PHE A 355 8.26 -13.68 1.19
C PHE A 355 8.55 -15.13 0.77
N GLY A 356 9.60 -15.36 -0.03
CA GLY A 356 9.96 -16.68 -0.57
C GLY A 356 9.84 -16.83 -2.09
N GLY A 357 9.52 -15.76 -2.82
CA GLY A 357 9.40 -15.75 -4.29
C GLY A 357 8.03 -16.22 -4.79
N ALA A 358 7.85 -16.27 -6.12
CA ALA A 358 6.57 -16.51 -6.81
C ALA A 358 5.82 -17.78 -6.37
N LYS A 359 4.48 -17.74 -6.25
CA LYS A 359 3.64 -18.83 -5.67
C LYS A 359 2.21 -18.89 -6.23
N CYS A 360 2.01 -19.78 -7.20
CA CYS A 360 0.69 -19.97 -7.79
C CYS A 360 -0.40 -20.35 -6.76
N GLY A 361 -1.52 -19.63 -6.82
CA GLY A 361 -2.72 -19.80 -6.02
C GLY A 361 -2.72 -18.94 -4.76
N ASN A 362 -1.86 -17.93 -4.66
CA ASN A 362 -1.76 -17.00 -3.53
C ASN A 362 -2.58 -15.71 -3.73
N GLY A 363 -3.16 -15.47 -4.90
CA GLY A 363 -3.93 -14.27 -5.22
C GLY A 363 -3.10 -12.99 -5.38
N ILE A 364 -1.85 -13.13 -5.84
CA ILE A 364 -0.92 -12.09 -6.31
C ILE A 364 -0.38 -12.61 -7.66
N VAL A 365 -0.28 -11.78 -8.68
CA VAL A 365 0.29 -12.21 -9.98
C VAL A 365 1.80 -11.99 -9.96
N GLU A 366 2.58 -13.05 -9.82
CA GLU A 366 4.03 -12.99 -9.66
C GLU A 366 4.79 -13.40 -10.96
N GLU A 367 6.13 -13.32 -10.96
CA GLU A 367 6.92 -13.56 -12.18
C GLU A 367 6.80 -15.03 -12.65
N GLY A 368 6.19 -15.21 -13.83
CA GLY A 368 5.95 -16.50 -14.45
C GLY A 368 4.48 -16.90 -14.54
N GLU A 369 3.55 -16.09 -14.02
CA GLU A 369 2.11 -16.35 -13.98
C GLU A 369 1.34 -15.45 -14.95
N ASP A 370 0.21 -15.92 -15.48
CA ASP A 370 -0.68 -15.08 -16.32
C ASP A 370 -1.87 -14.51 -15.51
N CYS A 371 -2.19 -15.15 -14.39
CA CYS A 371 -3.31 -14.84 -13.52
C CYS A 371 -3.18 -15.60 -12.20
N ASP A 372 -3.68 -15.02 -11.12
CA ASP A 372 -3.94 -15.72 -9.87
C ASP A 372 -5.31 -15.30 -9.32
N CYS A 373 -6.05 -16.27 -8.79
CA CYS A 373 -7.39 -16.13 -8.23
C CYS A 373 -7.55 -16.82 -6.87
N GLY A 374 -6.45 -17.14 -6.20
CA GLY A 374 -6.40 -18.03 -5.05
C GLY A 374 -6.42 -19.51 -5.44
N ASN A 375 -6.47 -20.38 -4.43
CA ASN A 375 -6.39 -21.83 -4.61
C ASN A 375 -7.59 -22.40 -5.41
N THR A 376 -7.35 -23.49 -6.12
CA THR A 376 -8.25 -24.29 -6.98
C THR A 376 -9.71 -24.45 -6.55
N THR A 377 -9.98 -24.52 -5.25
CA THR A 377 -11.34 -24.74 -4.71
C THR A 377 -12.02 -23.44 -4.25
N VAL A 378 -11.24 -22.37 -4.06
CA VAL A 378 -11.70 -21.03 -3.66
C VAL A 378 -11.96 -20.16 -4.88
N CYS A 379 -11.12 -20.29 -5.91
CA CYS A 379 -11.11 -19.47 -7.12
C CYS A 379 -12.50 -19.41 -7.80
N PRO A 380 -13.22 -18.26 -7.76
CA PRO A 380 -14.49 -18.10 -8.46
C PRO A 380 -14.28 -17.80 -9.96
N ASN A 381 -13.03 -17.57 -10.35
CA ASN A 381 -12.61 -17.01 -11.62
C ASN A 381 -12.36 -18.11 -12.66
N LYS A 382 -13.40 -18.42 -13.44
CA LYS A 382 -13.38 -19.44 -14.51
C LYS A 382 -12.35 -19.17 -15.61
N CYS A 383 -11.79 -17.95 -15.65
CA CYS A 383 -10.83 -17.51 -16.65
C CYS A 383 -9.38 -17.86 -16.28
N CYS A 384 -9.12 -18.24 -15.03
CA CYS A 384 -7.81 -18.67 -14.57
C CYS A 384 -7.81 -20.16 -14.20
N VAL A 385 -6.82 -20.90 -14.70
CA VAL A 385 -6.56 -22.28 -14.27
C VAL A 385 -5.73 -22.21 -12.99
N ALA A 386 -6.43 -22.12 -11.86
CA ALA A 386 -5.88 -21.95 -10.51
C ALA A 386 -4.87 -23.03 -10.05
N SER A 387 -4.77 -24.16 -10.76
CA SER A 387 -3.74 -25.20 -10.52
C SER A 387 -2.42 -24.93 -11.25
N THR A 388 -2.35 -23.90 -12.11
CA THR A 388 -1.18 -23.56 -12.93
C THR A 388 -0.93 -22.05 -13.05
N CYS A 389 -1.87 -21.20 -12.63
CA CYS A 389 -1.80 -19.74 -12.73
C CYS A 389 -1.55 -19.27 -14.17
N LYS A 390 -2.34 -19.89 -15.06
CA LYS A 390 -2.38 -19.67 -16.51
C LYS A 390 -3.81 -19.46 -16.97
N LEU A 391 -3.98 -18.69 -18.03
CA LEU A 391 -5.29 -18.41 -18.59
C LEU A 391 -5.99 -19.71 -19.02
N ALA A 392 -7.31 -19.77 -18.80
CA ALA A 392 -8.14 -20.84 -19.31
C ALA A 392 -8.12 -20.88 -20.85
N LYS A 393 -8.45 -22.05 -21.42
CA LYS A 393 -8.55 -22.20 -22.88
C LYS A 393 -9.56 -21.19 -23.43
N GLU A 394 -9.14 -20.40 -24.42
CA GLU A 394 -9.89 -19.29 -25.05
C GLU A 394 -10.14 -18.05 -24.16
N ALA A 395 -9.60 -18.01 -22.93
CA ALA A 395 -9.49 -16.78 -22.17
C ALA A 395 -8.33 -15.91 -22.70
N ILE A 396 -8.56 -14.59 -22.77
CA ILE A 396 -7.54 -13.57 -23.07
C ILE A 396 -7.11 -12.85 -21.78
N CYS A 397 -7.97 -12.84 -20.77
CA CYS A 397 -7.69 -12.27 -19.47
C CYS A 397 -8.39 -13.05 -18.35
N ALA A 398 -7.96 -12.82 -17.11
CA ALA A 398 -8.66 -13.26 -15.91
C ALA A 398 -8.66 -12.21 -14.79
N SER A 399 -7.65 -11.33 -14.77
CA SER A 399 -7.50 -10.20 -13.84
C SER A 399 -7.43 -8.87 -14.60
N GLY A 400 -7.41 -7.75 -13.86
CA GLY A 400 -7.32 -6.39 -14.40
C GLY A 400 -8.68 -5.71 -14.61
N ASP A 401 -8.71 -4.38 -14.48
CA ASP A 401 -9.94 -3.58 -14.54
C ASP A 401 -10.60 -3.55 -15.92
N CYS A 402 -9.91 -4.02 -16.96
CA CYS A 402 -10.45 -4.24 -18.29
C CYS A 402 -10.87 -5.69 -18.58
N CYS A 403 -10.84 -6.61 -17.61
CA CYS A 403 -11.31 -7.98 -17.84
C CYS A 403 -12.79 -8.16 -17.47
N ASP A 404 -13.58 -8.77 -18.36
CA ASP A 404 -14.90 -9.30 -18.02
C ASP A 404 -14.76 -10.74 -17.53
N ILE A 405 -14.69 -10.91 -16.21
CA ILE A 405 -14.55 -12.20 -15.51
C ILE A 405 -15.74 -13.15 -15.82
N SER A 406 -16.86 -12.66 -16.38
CA SER A 406 -17.97 -13.52 -16.81
C SER A 406 -17.79 -14.15 -18.19
N THR A 407 -16.95 -13.56 -19.06
CA THR A 407 -16.69 -14.03 -20.44
C THR A 407 -15.21 -14.35 -20.72
N CYS A 408 -14.30 -13.98 -19.83
CA CYS A 408 -12.85 -14.15 -19.95
C CYS A 408 -12.21 -13.38 -21.12
N GLN A 409 -12.89 -12.32 -21.56
CA GLN A 409 -12.48 -11.43 -22.65
C GLN A 409 -12.26 -10.01 -22.13
N PRO A 410 -11.48 -9.18 -22.86
CA PRO A 410 -11.43 -7.74 -22.65
C PRO A 410 -12.84 -7.13 -22.65
N LYS A 411 -13.09 -6.24 -21.70
CA LYS A 411 -14.22 -5.31 -21.72
C LYS A 411 -14.16 -4.49 -23.01
N LYS A 412 -15.33 -4.11 -23.52
CA LYS A 412 -15.43 -3.39 -24.79
C LYS A 412 -14.57 -2.14 -24.78
N LYS A 413 -14.00 -1.83 -25.95
CA LYS A 413 -13.27 -0.60 -26.19
C LYS A 413 -14.05 0.62 -25.69
N ALA A 414 -13.34 1.61 -25.14
CA ALA A 414 -13.91 2.81 -24.53
C ALA A 414 -14.72 2.60 -23.24
N THR A 415 -14.59 1.45 -22.58
CA THR A 415 -15.04 1.29 -21.18
C THR A 415 -14.04 1.98 -20.27
N VAL A 416 -14.45 2.94 -19.43
CA VAL A 416 -13.58 3.53 -18.40
C VAL A 416 -13.12 2.42 -17.46
N CYS A 417 -11.81 2.31 -17.24
CA CYS A 417 -11.22 1.38 -16.27
C CYS A 417 -10.60 2.11 -15.08
N ARG A 418 -9.92 3.24 -15.31
CA ARG A 418 -9.49 4.18 -14.27
C ARG A 418 -10.13 5.55 -14.51
N PRO A 419 -10.97 6.07 -13.61
CA PRO A 419 -11.43 7.46 -13.66
C PRO A 419 -10.34 8.40 -13.15
N GLU A 420 -10.37 9.65 -13.59
CA GLU A 420 -9.46 10.69 -13.10
C GLU A 420 -9.66 10.96 -11.59
N ILE A 421 -8.55 10.96 -10.82
CA ILE A 421 -8.59 11.21 -9.36
C ILE A 421 -8.35 12.67 -8.98
N SER A 422 -7.80 13.45 -9.91
CA SER A 422 -7.31 14.83 -9.74
C SER A 422 -7.62 15.65 -11.00
N SER A 423 -7.61 16.98 -10.90
CA SER A 423 -7.75 17.87 -12.07
C SER A 423 -6.58 17.78 -13.05
N CYS A 424 -5.42 17.33 -12.58
CA CYS A 424 -4.21 17.10 -13.37
C CYS A 424 -4.04 15.63 -13.81
N ASP A 425 -5.02 14.79 -13.51
CA ASP A 425 -5.10 13.40 -13.96
C ASP A 425 -5.98 13.27 -15.22
N LEU A 426 -5.95 12.13 -15.91
CA LEU A 426 -6.82 11.85 -17.08
C LEU A 426 -7.40 10.42 -16.98
N PRO A 427 -8.61 10.16 -17.51
CA PRO A 427 -9.19 8.82 -17.48
C PRO A 427 -8.55 7.85 -18.49
N GLU A 428 -8.42 6.59 -18.08
CA GLU A 428 -8.06 5.46 -18.95
C GLU A 428 -9.29 4.63 -19.34
N PHE A 429 -9.25 4.19 -20.60
CA PHE A 429 -10.27 3.44 -21.26
C PHE A 429 -9.71 2.13 -21.80
N CYS A 430 -10.46 1.04 -21.65
CA CYS A 430 -10.09 -0.26 -22.22
C CYS A 430 -9.89 -0.16 -23.74
N ASP A 431 -8.83 -0.81 -24.21
CA ASP A 431 -8.44 -0.89 -25.61
C ASP A 431 -9.35 -1.84 -26.44
N GLY A 432 -9.97 -2.81 -25.76
CA GLY A 432 -10.73 -3.91 -26.34
C GLY A 432 -9.89 -5.15 -26.67
N THR A 433 -8.64 -5.20 -26.20
CA THR A 433 -7.67 -6.26 -26.51
C THR A 433 -6.89 -6.82 -25.31
N THR A 434 -6.81 -6.12 -24.17
CA THR A 434 -6.17 -6.63 -22.92
C THR A 434 -7.13 -6.67 -21.72
N GLY A 435 -6.78 -7.49 -20.72
CA GLY A 435 -7.47 -7.52 -19.42
C GLY A 435 -7.12 -6.37 -18.49
N ASP A 436 -5.92 -5.81 -18.64
CA ASP A 436 -5.46 -4.71 -17.81
C ASP A 436 -5.92 -3.36 -18.35
N CYS A 437 -6.11 -2.39 -17.45
CA CYS A 437 -6.25 -0.99 -17.82
C CYS A 437 -4.91 -0.50 -18.40
N PRO A 438 -4.91 0.44 -19.37
CA PRO A 438 -3.68 1.13 -19.77
C PRO A 438 -2.96 1.74 -18.57
N ALA A 439 -1.66 2.00 -18.72
CA ALA A 439 -0.89 2.71 -17.70
C ALA A 439 -1.51 4.08 -17.38
N ASP A 440 -1.30 4.56 -16.15
CA ASP A 440 -1.75 5.86 -15.67
C ASP A 440 -1.10 7.00 -16.50
N PHE A 441 -1.92 7.81 -17.20
CA PHE A 441 -1.46 8.96 -17.97
C PHE A 441 -2.10 10.28 -17.49
N PHE A 442 -1.33 11.06 -16.75
CA PHE A 442 -1.70 12.39 -16.28
C PHE A 442 -1.45 13.53 -17.30
N VAL A 443 -1.92 14.74 -16.99
CA VAL A 443 -1.64 15.99 -17.72
C VAL A 443 -0.14 16.31 -17.69
N GLN A 444 0.44 16.67 -18.84
CA GLN A 444 1.88 16.90 -19.00
C GLN A 444 2.46 17.90 -17.97
N ASN A 445 3.57 17.50 -17.33
CA ASN A 445 4.25 18.28 -16.30
C ASN A 445 4.55 19.72 -16.77
N GLY A 446 4.15 20.69 -15.96
CA GLY A 446 4.29 22.12 -16.24
C GLY A 446 3.15 22.74 -17.05
N LEU A 447 2.13 22.00 -17.51
CA LEU A 447 0.87 22.62 -17.97
C LEU A 447 0.09 23.23 -16.79
N LYS A 448 -0.80 24.20 -17.05
CA LYS A 448 -1.63 24.82 -16.00
C LYS A 448 -2.68 23.82 -15.49
N CYS A 449 -2.98 23.81 -14.20
CA CYS A 449 -4.07 22.97 -13.68
C CYS A 449 -5.43 23.42 -14.28
N PRO A 450 -6.32 22.51 -14.72
CA PRO A 450 -7.61 22.88 -15.31
C PRO A 450 -8.56 23.62 -14.36
N ASP A 451 -8.49 23.37 -13.06
CA ASP A 451 -9.31 23.99 -12.00
C ASP A 451 -8.60 25.17 -11.33
N ALA A 452 -7.30 25.06 -11.09
CA ALA A 452 -6.44 26.07 -10.50
C ALA A 452 -5.45 26.63 -11.55
N PRO A 453 -5.91 27.45 -12.52
CA PRO A 453 -5.08 27.85 -13.66
C PRO A 453 -3.87 28.70 -13.28
N GLU A 454 -3.73 29.18 -12.04
CA GLU A 454 -2.54 29.89 -11.59
C GLU A 454 -1.41 28.98 -11.11
N ASP A 455 -1.65 27.68 -10.90
CA ASP A 455 -0.63 26.65 -10.60
C ASP A 455 -0.46 25.67 -11.78
N TYR A 456 0.54 24.79 -11.67
CA TYR A 456 0.86 23.80 -12.71
C TYR A 456 0.70 22.35 -12.23
N CYS A 457 0.37 21.48 -13.19
CA CYS A 457 0.36 20.03 -13.01
C CYS A 457 1.77 19.46 -12.93
N TYR A 458 1.96 18.46 -12.08
CA TYR A 458 3.18 17.66 -11.99
C TYR A 458 2.88 16.26 -11.44
N GLU A 459 3.21 15.21 -12.20
CA GLU A 459 3.05 13.79 -11.80
C GLU A 459 1.64 13.44 -11.27
N GLY A 460 0.61 13.84 -12.01
CA GLY A 460 -0.81 13.58 -11.69
C GLY A 460 -1.47 14.61 -10.78
N GLU A 461 -0.68 15.38 -10.03
CA GLU A 461 -1.20 16.32 -9.03
C GLU A 461 -1.12 17.78 -9.49
N CYS A 462 -2.02 18.61 -8.96
CA CYS A 462 -1.92 20.06 -9.10
C CYS A 462 -1.11 20.65 -7.94
N GLY A 463 -0.12 21.49 -8.25
CA GLY A 463 0.70 22.20 -7.25
C GLY A 463 -0.01 23.26 -6.40
N SER A 464 -1.33 23.19 -6.21
CA SER A 464 -2.08 24.23 -5.50
C SER A 464 -1.84 24.18 -3.99
N ARG A 465 -1.05 25.13 -3.49
CA ARG A 465 -0.78 25.29 -2.04
C ARG A 465 -2.04 25.43 -1.19
N THR A 466 -3.10 26.03 -1.74
CA THR A 466 -4.38 26.15 -1.02
C THR A 466 -5.08 24.79 -0.89
N ALA A 467 -5.17 24.00 -1.97
CA ALA A 467 -5.71 22.64 -1.88
C ALA A 467 -4.88 21.75 -0.94
N GLN A 468 -3.56 21.88 -0.98
CA GLN A 468 -2.65 21.19 -0.05
C GLN A 468 -2.89 21.62 1.41
N CYS A 469 -3.05 22.92 1.68
CA CYS A 469 -3.43 23.41 3.00
C CYS A 469 -4.82 22.93 3.44
N GLN A 470 -5.78 22.73 2.52
CA GLN A 470 -7.10 22.17 2.82
C GLN A 470 -7.05 20.69 3.16
N MET A 471 -6.21 19.90 2.48
CA MET A 471 -5.93 18.51 2.84
C MET A 471 -5.39 18.41 4.27
N ILE A 472 -4.42 19.26 4.61
CA ILE A 472 -3.71 19.18 5.89
C ILE A 472 -4.54 19.74 7.05
N TRP A 473 -5.18 20.89 6.89
CA TRP A 473 -5.84 21.64 7.97
C TRP A 473 -7.37 21.66 7.88
N GLY A 474 -7.97 20.90 6.96
CA GLY A 474 -9.40 20.90 6.69
C GLY A 474 -9.86 22.11 5.85
N PRO A 475 -11.16 22.24 5.57
CA PRO A 475 -11.68 23.18 4.54
C PRO A 475 -11.33 24.66 4.72
N THR A 476 -10.99 25.10 5.93
CA THR A 476 -10.54 26.47 6.26
C THR A 476 -9.05 26.73 5.98
N GLY A 477 -8.29 25.69 5.58
CA GLY A 477 -6.89 25.81 5.20
C GLY A 477 -6.70 26.66 3.94
N VAL A 478 -5.75 27.59 3.96
CA VAL A 478 -5.34 28.41 2.80
C VAL A 478 -3.84 28.68 2.83
N ASP A 479 -3.25 28.98 1.68
CA ASP A 479 -1.85 29.41 1.57
C ASP A 479 -1.56 30.63 2.48
N SER A 480 -0.38 30.65 3.10
CA SER A 480 0.07 31.78 3.91
C SER A 480 0.52 32.96 3.06
N ASN A 481 0.66 34.13 3.70
CA ASN A 481 1.35 35.25 3.06
C ASN A 481 2.79 34.85 2.68
N LYS A 482 3.26 35.26 1.50
CA LYS A 482 4.63 35.02 0.99
C LYS A 482 5.74 35.45 1.97
N ALA A 483 5.45 36.34 2.92
CA ALA A 483 6.34 36.68 4.02
C ALA A 483 6.70 35.49 4.95
N CYS A 484 5.78 34.54 5.17
CA CYS A 484 6.04 33.34 5.98
C CYS A 484 7.17 32.50 5.38
N TYR A 485 7.21 32.35 4.06
CA TYR A 485 8.23 31.55 3.36
C TYR A 485 9.68 32.07 3.54
N ASN A 486 9.92 33.22 4.17
CA ASN A 486 11.25 33.61 4.64
C ASN A 486 11.78 32.72 5.78
N TYR A 487 10.91 32.02 6.52
CA TYR A 487 11.34 31.01 7.52
C TYR A 487 12.07 29.84 6.85
N ASN A 488 11.85 29.55 5.56
CA ASN A 488 12.55 28.51 4.83
C ASN A 488 14.08 28.72 4.69
N LEU A 489 14.59 29.91 5.05
CA LEU A 489 16.02 30.18 5.18
C LEU A 489 16.63 29.66 6.49
N GLN A 490 15.82 29.23 7.47
CA GLN A 490 16.24 29.13 8.88
C GLN A 490 16.61 27.72 9.36
N SER A 491 16.66 26.72 8.46
CA SER A 491 17.23 25.40 8.72
C SER A 491 16.58 24.65 9.91
N ASN A 492 15.25 24.69 10.02
CA ASN A 492 14.53 24.10 11.15
C ASN A 492 13.09 23.69 10.78
N ILE A 493 12.30 23.19 11.74
CA ILE A 493 10.91 22.75 11.53
C ILE A 493 10.00 23.85 10.96
N TYR A 494 10.18 25.12 11.37
CA TYR A 494 9.41 26.26 10.83
C TYR A 494 9.77 26.59 9.38
N GLY A 495 10.92 26.12 8.88
CA GLY A 495 11.27 26.30 7.47
C GLY A 495 12.59 25.67 7.04
N ASN A 496 12.52 24.93 5.93
CA ASN A 496 13.59 24.14 5.33
C ASN A 496 13.26 23.82 3.86
N CYS A 497 14.27 23.39 3.09
CA CYS A 497 14.16 22.76 1.77
C CYS A 497 14.37 21.23 1.87
N GLY A 498 13.80 20.61 2.91
CA GLY A 498 13.93 19.18 3.21
C GLY A 498 14.54 18.90 4.58
N HIS A 499 14.26 17.70 5.08
CA HIS A 499 14.72 17.15 6.35
C HIS A 499 15.16 15.71 6.11
N ASP A 500 16.40 15.36 6.48
CA ASP A 500 16.84 13.96 6.49
C ASP A 500 16.49 13.33 7.86
N PRO A 501 15.54 12.38 7.94
CA PRO A 501 15.26 11.69 9.20
C PRO A 501 16.47 10.89 9.70
N GLY A 502 17.35 10.43 8.81
CA GLY A 502 18.55 9.67 9.14
C GLY A 502 19.49 10.41 10.10
N THR A 503 19.76 11.68 9.82
CA THR A 503 20.63 12.56 10.62
C THR A 503 19.89 13.58 11.49
N GLY A 504 18.60 13.80 11.26
CA GLY A 504 17.81 14.88 11.88
C GLY A 504 18.15 16.28 11.35
N ILE A 505 18.89 16.37 10.24
CA ILE A 505 19.37 17.64 9.69
C ILE A 505 18.33 18.22 8.72
N TYR A 506 17.90 19.45 9.00
CA TYR A 506 17.16 20.29 8.07
C TYR A 506 18.12 20.96 7.09
N THR A 507 17.76 20.98 5.81
CA THR A 507 18.49 21.73 4.79
C THR A 507 17.89 23.14 4.67
N PRO A 508 18.65 24.24 4.79
CA PRO A 508 18.13 25.59 4.54
C PRO A 508 17.87 25.80 3.04
N CYS A 509 16.81 26.52 2.69
CA CYS A 509 16.58 26.90 1.31
C CYS A 509 17.57 27.98 0.84
N HIS A 510 17.99 27.88 -0.41
CA HIS A 510 18.48 29.05 -1.16
C HIS A 510 17.34 30.07 -1.33
N LYS A 511 17.68 31.36 -1.47
CA LYS A 511 16.71 32.46 -1.43
C LYS A 511 15.63 32.35 -2.52
N GLU A 512 16.05 31.95 -3.71
CA GLU A 512 15.25 31.64 -4.89
C GLU A 512 14.32 30.44 -4.72
N ASN A 513 14.62 29.52 -3.79
CA ASN A 513 13.86 28.30 -3.53
C ASN A 513 12.92 28.43 -2.32
N THR A 514 12.87 29.57 -1.64
CA THR A 514 12.07 29.78 -0.41
C THR A 514 10.58 29.45 -0.56
N LEU A 515 9.99 29.68 -1.75
CA LEU A 515 8.60 29.34 -2.07
C LEU A 515 8.38 27.84 -2.40
N CYS A 516 9.42 27.02 -2.39
CA CYS A 516 9.39 25.57 -2.62
C CYS A 516 9.87 24.76 -1.39
N GLY A 517 10.12 25.41 -0.26
CA GLY A 517 10.45 24.74 0.99
C GLY A 517 9.22 24.17 1.72
N ARG A 518 9.27 24.20 3.06
CA ARG A 518 8.15 23.92 3.96
C ARG A 518 6.92 24.75 3.53
N LEU A 519 5.77 24.10 3.44
CA LEU A 519 4.47 24.73 3.17
C LEU A 519 4.03 25.52 4.40
N HIS A 520 3.57 26.76 4.20
CA HIS A 520 2.98 27.58 5.25
C HIS A 520 1.50 27.78 4.97
N CYS A 521 0.66 27.47 5.96
CA CYS A 521 -0.79 27.60 5.89
C CYS A 521 -1.35 28.57 6.94
N GLN A 522 -2.50 29.14 6.63
CA GLN A 522 -3.45 29.70 7.59
C GLN A 522 -4.65 28.76 7.68
N SER A 523 -5.26 28.64 8.85
CA SER A 523 -6.51 27.89 9.07
C SER A 523 -7.15 28.34 10.39
N ASP A 524 -8.47 28.17 10.51
CA ASP A 524 -9.20 28.32 11.77
C ASP A 524 -9.04 27.08 12.68
N ASN A 525 -8.67 25.92 12.12
CA ASN A 525 -8.49 24.67 12.88
C ASN A 525 -7.11 24.62 13.57
N ASP A 526 -7.09 24.63 14.90
CA ASP A 526 -5.87 24.63 15.73
C ASP A 526 -5.05 23.32 15.74
N LYS A 527 -5.44 22.33 14.93
CA LYS A 527 -4.68 21.11 14.65
C LYS A 527 -4.89 20.69 13.19
N PRO A 528 -3.93 19.99 12.56
CA PRO A 528 -4.16 19.35 11.28
C PRO A 528 -5.24 18.25 11.40
N VAL A 529 -5.90 17.95 10.29
CA VAL A 529 -6.82 16.81 10.12
C VAL A 529 -6.15 15.63 9.41
N PHE A 530 -4.98 15.85 8.80
CA PHE A 530 -4.16 14.83 8.15
C PHE A 530 -3.24 14.10 9.15
N GLY A 531 -3.21 12.77 9.08
CA GLY A 531 -2.39 11.89 9.92
C GLY A 531 -2.76 11.89 11.41
N ASP A 532 -1.83 11.42 12.25
CA ASP A 532 -1.97 11.50 13.71
C ASP A 532 -0.87 12.38 14.34
N ALA A 533 -1.08 12.84 15.57
CA ALA A 533 -0.12 13.64 16.32
C ALA A 533 1.23 12.94 16.59
N SER A 534 1.31 11.60 16.46
CA SER A 534 2.56 10.85 16.49
C SER A 534 3.37 10.91 15.19
N THR A 535 2.70 11.10 14.05
CA THR A 535 3.29 11.08 12.70
C THR A 535 3.37 12.45 12.06
N VAL A 536 2.57 13.41 12.52
CA VAL A 536 2.43 14.76 11.97
C VAL A 536 2.63 15.80 13.08
N THR A 537 3.85 16.31 13.19
CA THR A 537 4.19 17.39 14.13
C THR A 537 3.82 18.73 13.50
N ALA A 538 2.89 19.46 14.12
CA ALA A 538 2.51 20.81 13.72
C ALA A 538 3.32 21.87 14.48
N ALA A 539 3.78 22.91 13.78
CA ALA A 539 4.50 24.05 14.36
C ALA A 539 3.88 25.39 13.94
N TYR A 540 3.88 26.35 14.86
CA TYR A 540 3.11 27.60 14.75
C TYR A 540 4.04 28.80 14.90
N ASN A 541 4.07 29.67 13.89
CA ASN A 541 4.78 30.95 13.95
C ASN A 541 3.88 32.09 13.47
N HIS A 542 4.29 33.35 13.68
CA HIS A 542 3.56 34.52 13.21
C HIS A 542 4.51 35.55 12.58
N PHE A 543 4.08 36.14 11.47
CA PHE A 543 4.81 37.20 10.79
C PHE A 543 4.06 38.53 10.92
N ARG A 544 4.68 39.54 11.53
CA ARG A 544 4.12 40.90 11.64
C ARG A 544 4.42 41.71 10.38
N LEU A 545 3.38 42.07 9.64
CA LEU A 545 3.46 42.94 8.48
C LEU A 545 3.73 44.40 8.87
N ARG A 546 4.17 45.21 7.89
CA ARG A 546 4.56 46.63 8.08
C ARG A 546 3.39 47.55 8.44
N ASP A 547 2.16 47.13 8.17
CA ASP A 547 0.92 47.78 8.59
C ASP A 547 0.54 47.47 10.05
N GLY A 548 1.29 46.58 10.73
CA GLY A 548 1.04 46.12 12.08
C GLY A 548 0.10 44.92 12.18
N LYS A 549 -0.33 44.33 11.06
CA LYS A 549 -1.13 43.09 11.04
C LYS A 549 -0.24 41.87 11.26
N ASP A 550 -0.60 41.02 12.22
CA ASP A 550 0.02 39.70 12.39
C ASP A 550 -0.63 38.68 11.44
N ILE A 551 0.19 37.83 10.83
CA ILE A 551 -0.21 36.73 9.94
C ILE A 551 0.24 35.40 10.54
N ALA A 552 -0.65 34.41 10.58
CA ALA A 552 -0.28 33.06 10.99
C ALA A 552 0.54 32.34 9.90
N CYS A 553 1.61 31.69 10.34
CA CYS A 553 2.49 30.85 9.53
C CYS A 553 2.49 29.45 10.17
N ARG A 554 1.47 28.63 9.91
CA ARG A 554 1.35 27.26 10.43
C ARG A 554 2.03 26.28 9.48
N VAL A 555 2.78 25.31 9.99
CA VAL A 555 3.47 24.29 9.19
C VAL A 555 3.24 22.90 9.78
N ILE A 556 3.43 21.84 8.99
CA ILE A 556 3.57 20.47 9.50
C ILE A 556 4.89 19.85 9.05
N GLN A 557 5.35 18.86 9.80
CA GLN A 557 6.41 17.92 9.43
C GLN A 557 5.88 16.51 9.62
N THR A 558 6.09 15.65 8.62
CA THR A 558 5.64 14.25 8.66
C THR A 558 6.80 13.28 8.87
N THR A 559 6.50 12.07 9.36
CA THR A 559 7.44 10.93 9.38
C THR A 559 7.11 9.88 8.30
N TYR A 560 6.28 10.22 7.32
CA TYR A 560 5.90 9.33 6.21
C TYR A 560 6.99 9.20 5.13
N THR A 561 7.97 10.10 5.12
CA THR A 561 8.99 10.17 4.05
C THR A 561 10.39 9.83 4.53
N GLY A 562 11.00 8.85 3.87
CA GLY A 562 12.42 8.57 3.92
C GLY A 562 12.82 7.58 2.82
N GLY A 563 14.13 7.52 2.52
CA GLY A 563 14.72 6.57 1.57
C GLY A 563 14.39 6.77 0.07
N ARG A 564 13.22 7.33 -0.28
CA ARG A 564 12.75 7.56 -1.65
C ARG A 564 12.27 9.01 -1.86
N LYS A 565 12.16 9.43 -3.13
CA LYS A 565 11.48 10.66 -3.59
C LYS A 565 9.94 10.60 -3.40
N LYS A 566 9.42 10.10 -2.27
CA LYS A 566 8.02 10.35 -1.91
C LYS A 566 7.92 11.76 -1.35
N HIS A 567 6.93 12.53 -1.81
CA HIS A 567 6.72 13.91 -1.35
C HIS A 567 6.36 13.96 0.13
N ASP A 568 6.96 14.87 0.90
CA ASP A 568 6.57 15.13 2.30
C ASP A 568 5.32 16.02 2.25
N PRO A 569 4.14 15.58 2.74
CA PRO A 569 2.93 16.39 2.70
C PRO A 569 3.07 17.78 3.34
N GLY A 570 4.06 17.98 4.22
CA GLY A 570 4.40 19.30 4.78
C GLY A 570 5.28 20.21 3.91
N MET A 571 5.87 19.72 2.82
CA MET A 571 6.63 20.52 1.85
C MET A 571 5.71 21.02 0.74
N VAL A 572 6.03 22.16 0.11
CA VAL A 572 5.26 22.66 -1.04
C VAL A 572 5.25 21.63 -2.17
N GLN A 573 4.06 21.20 -2.60
CA GLN A 573 3.85 20.25 -3.70
C GLN A 573 4.61 20.69 -4.97
N ASP A 574 5.26 19.73 -5.63
CA ASP A 574 5.87 19.98 -6.94
C ASP A 574 4.79 20.37 -7.98
N GLY A 575 5.15 21.23 -8.94
CA GLY A 575 4.19 21.95 -9.79
C GLY A 575 3.80 23.34 -9.28
N ALA A 576 3.90 23.61 -7.97
CA ALA A 576 3.47 24.88 -7.38
C ALA A 576 4.25 26.10 -7.89
N VAL A 577 3.59 27.24 -8.16
CA VAL A 577 4.30 28.42 -8.70
C VAL A 577 5.22 29.06 -7.68
N CYS A 578 6.50 29.17 -8.03
CA CYS A 578 7.50 29.90 -7.24
C CYS A 578 7.97 31.20 -7.92
N GLY A 579 7.60 31.43 -9.18
CA GLY A 579 7.96 32.65 -9.91
C GLY A 579 7.34 32.72 -11.31
N LYS A 580 7.54 33.85 -12.01
CA LYS A 580 7.06 34.01 -13.38
C LYS A 580 7.70 32.93 -14.28
N ASN A 581 6.87 32.08 -14.86
CA ASN A 581 7.28 30.90 -15.65
C ASN A 581 8.19 29.91 -14.87
N LYS A 582 8.00 29.78 -13.55
CA LYS A 582 8.73 28.84 -12.69
C LYS A 582 7.81 28.04 -11.78
N LEU A 583 8.20 26.80 -11.50
CA LEU A 583 7.51 25.87 -10.59
C LEU A 583 8.49 25.21 -9.62
N CYS A 584 7.94 24.62 -8.56
CA CYS A 584 8.69 23.77 -7.63
C CYS A 584 8.90 22.36 -8.22
N ILE A 585 10.14 21.86 -8.16
CA ILE A 585 10.53 20.45 -8.34
C ILE A 585 11.64 20.12 -7.32
N ASP A 586 11.55 19.00 -6.59
CA ASP A 586 12.55 18.61 -5.57
C ASP A 586 12.89 19.76 -4.59
N SER A 587 11.87 20.51 -4.15
CA SER A 587 12.02 21.73 -3.33
C SER A 587 12.83 22.88 -3.97
N LYS A 588 12.99 22.91 -5.31
CA LYS A 588 13.74 23.94 -6.06
C LYS A 588 12.88 24.68 -7.06
N CYS A 589 13.14 25.97 -7.26
CA CYS A 589 12.38 26.85 -8.15
C CYS A 589 12.94 26.83 -9.60
N THR A 590 12.57 25.79 -10.36
CA THR A 590 13.05 25.49 -11.72
C THR A 590 12.29 26.27 -12.80
N ASN A 591 12.86 26.41 -13.99
CA ASN A 591 12.18 27.10 -15.10
C ASN A 591 11.20 26.15 -15.80
N LYS A 592 9.97 26.59 -16.07
CA LYS A 592 8.93 25.78 -16.73
C LYS A 592 9.39 25.15 -18.06
N SER A 593 10.25 25.83 -18.80
CA SER A 593 10.84 25.32 -20.04
C SER A 593 11.68 24.06 -19.83
N GLU A 594 12.43 23.96 -18.72
CA GLU A 594 13.22 22.76 -18.41
C GLU A 594 12.32 21.54 -18.20
N VAL A 595 11.16 21.74 -17.58
CA VAL A 595 10.18 20.68 -17.26
C VAL A 595 9.38 20.25 -18.48
N THR A 596 8.83 21.21 -19.23
CA THR A 596 8.00 20.92 -20.41
C THR A 596 8.79 20.28 -21.56
N ASN A 597 10.10 20.56 -21.66
CA ASN A 597 10.98 20.00 -22.68
C ASN A 597 11.19 18.47 -22.60
N PHE A 598 10.80 17.79 -21.51
CA PHE A 598 10.93 16.32 -21.40
C PHE A 598 9.92 15.56 -22.28
N ALA A 599 8.81 16.17 -22.69
CA ALA A 599 7.80 15.58 -23.57
C ALA A 599 7.52 16.47 -24.81
N PRO A 600 8.51 16.71 -25.69
CA PRO A 600 8.46 17.75 -26.73
C PRO A 600 7.59 17.40 -27.95
N LYS A 601 6.92 16.25 -27.94
CA LYS A 601 6.03 15.80 -29.02
C LYS A 601 4.69 16.53 -29.06
N CYS A 602 4.26 17.10 -27.92
CA CYS A 602 3.02 17.85 -27.79
C CYS A 602 3.33 19.26 -27.27
N ASP A 603 3.10 20.27 -28.11
CA ASP A 603 2.91 21.64 -27.65
C ASP A 603 1.44 21.77 -27.19
N PRO A 604 1.15 22.33 -26.01
CA PRO A 604 -0.23 22.56 -25.57
C PRO A 604 -1.10 23.39 -26.52
N GLN A 605 -0.53 24.13 -27.48
CA GLN A 605 -1.28 24.78 -28.55
C GLN A 605 -1.72 23.81 -29.67
N ASN A 606 -1.01 22.70 -29.86
CA ASN A 606 -1.22 21.78 -30.99
C ASN A 606 -2.36 20.77 -30.82
N CYS A 607 -2.97 20.65 -29.63
CA CYS A 607 -4.21 19.87 -29.45
C CYS A 607 -5.48 20.64 -29.90
N ASN A 608 -5.34 21.62 -30.80
CA ASN A 608 -6.41 22.44 -31.41
C ASN A 608 -7.39 23.11 -30.41
N SER A 609 -7.00 23.27 -29.15
CA SER A 609 -7.90 23.63 -28.03
C SER A 609 -9.09 22.67 -27.85
N LYS A 610 -8.92 21.41 -28.28
CA LYS A 610 -9.88 20.29 -28.20
C LYS A 610 -9.34 19.09 -27.42
N GLY A 611 -8.19 19.25 -26.79
CA GLY A 611 -7.55 18.26 -25.94
C GLY A 611 -6.41 18.88 -25.12
N ILE A 612 -5.79 18.06 -24.28
CA ILE A 612 -4.69 18.42 -23.38
C ILE A 612 -3.54 17.43 -23.64
N CYS A 613 -2.28 17.88 -23.57
CA CYS A 613 -1.14 16.95 -23.70
C CYS A 613 -1.01 16.08 -22.44
N ASN A 614 -0.84 14.77 -22.63
CA ASN A 614 -0.57 13.82 -21.55
C ASN A 614 0.94 13.68 -21.26
N SER A 615 1.27 12.97 -20.17
CA SER A 615 2.65 12.72 -19.71
C SER A 615 3.55 12.02 -20.75
N ALA A 616 2.96 11.25 -21.68
CA ALA A 616 3.67 10.63 -22.80
C ALA A 616 3.94 11.58 -23.99
N GLY A 617 3.48 12.83 -23.92
CA GLY A 617 3.65 13.83 -24.97
C GLY A 617 2.73 13.63 -26.18
N ASN A 618 1.50 13.13 -25.98
CA ASN A 618 0.47 13.02 -27.01
C ASN A 618 -0.81 13.76 -26.56
N CYS A 619 -1.66 14.17 -27.49
CA CYS A 619 -2.94 14.78 -27.13
C CYS A 619 -3.93 13.74 -26.59
N HIS A 620 -4.54 14.04 -25.44
CA HIS A 620 -5.78 13.45 -24.96
C HIS A 620 -6.94 14.37 -25.36
N CYS A 621 -7.78 13.91 -26.27
CA CYS A 621 -8.86 14.68 -26.88
C CYS A 621 -10.16 14.61 -26.08
N ALA A 622 -10.90 15.72 -26.07
CA ALA A 622 -12.28 15.75 -25.58
C ALA A 622 -13.20 14.90 -26.48
N TYR A 623 -14.29 14.39 -25.91
CA TYR A 623 -15.31 13.65 -26.65
C TYR A 623 -15.79 14.42 -27.89
N GLY A 624 -15.91 13.72 -29.02
CA GLY A 624 -16.24 14.30 -30.33
C GLY A 624 -15.03 14.71 -31.17
N TYR A 625 -13.81 14.69 -30.62
CA TYR A 625 -12.56 15.03 -31.32
C TYR A 625 -11.56 13.87 -31.30
N GLY A 626 -10.59 13.87 -32.21
CA GLY A 626 -9.59 12.81 -32.33
C GLY A 626 -8.53 13.09 -33.41
N GLY A 627 -7.77 12.06 -33.76
CA GLY A 627 -6.48 12.24 -34.41
C GLY A 627 -5.39 12.59 -33.39
N THR A 628 -4.13 12.62 -33.81
CA THR A 628 -2.98 12.91 -32.92
C THR A 628 -2.96 14.34 -32.37
N SER A 629 -3.79 15.22 -32.92
CA SER A 629 -3.83 16.66 -32.62
C SER A 629 -5.24 17.18 -32.30
N CYS A 630 -6.24 16.29 -32.13
CA CYS A 630 -7.64 16.63 -31.87
C CYS A 630 -8.30 17.54 -32.93
N ASP A 631 -7.77 17.52 -34.15
CA ASP A 631 -8.19 18.28 -35.33
C ASP A 631 -9.36 17.62 -36.07
N LEU A 632 -9.49 16.30 -35.96
CA LEU A 632 -10.53 15.52 -36.63
C LEU A 632 -11.74 15.28 -35.72
N PRO A 633 -12.96 15.11 -36.26
CA PRO A 633 -14.06 14.49 -35.52
C PRO A 633 -13.65 13.08 -35.09
N GLY A 634 -13.86 12.74 -33.82
CA GLY A 634 -13.33 11.51 -33.26
C GLY A 634 -13.92 11.13 -31.90
N TYR A 635 -13.29 10.15 -31.26
CA TYR A 635 -13.86 9.44 -30.13
C TYR A 635 -13.43 9.95 -28.75
N GLY A 636 -12.69 11.06 -28.68
CA GLY A 636 -11.99 11.50 -27.46
C GLY A 636 -10.92 10.51 -27.01
N GLY A 637 -10.36 10.72 -25.81
CA GLY A 637 -9.28 9.91 -25.27
C GLY A 637 -7.94 10.15 -25.97
N SER A 638 -6.97 9.25 -25.80
CA SER A 638 -5.62 9.40 -26.39
C SER A 638 -5.11 8.11 -27.04
N VAL A 639 -4.00 8.21 -27.76
CA VAL A 639 -3.27 7.03 -28.29
C VAL A 639 -2.62 6.17 -27.21
N ASN A 640 -2.65 6.61 -25.93
CA ASN A 640 -2.04 5.92 -24.80
C ASN A 640 -3.09 5.36 -23.83
N SER A 641 -4.09 6.17 -23.50
CA SER A 641 -5.16 5.89 -22.53
C SER A 641 -6.44 5.30 -23.17
N GLY A 642 -6.42 4.99 -24.48
CA GLY A 642 -7.59 4.52 -25.23
C GLY A 642 -8.56 5.65 -25.62
N PRO A 643 -9.54 5.38 -26.51
CA PRO A 643 -10.56 6.34 -26.91
C PRO A 643 -11.71 6.41 -25.89
N SER A 644 -12.40 7.55 -25.76
CA SER A 644 -13.52 7.71 -24.81
C SER A 644 -14.91 7.35 -25.37
N THR A 645 -14.99 6.86 -26.62
CA THR A 645 -16.16 6.11 -27.10
C THR A 645 -15.79 5.11 -28.21
N ASP A 646 -16.68 4.14 -28.45
CA ASP A 646 -16.65 3.22 -29.61
C ASP A 646 -17.82 3.50 -30.58
N GLN A 647 -18.65 4.52 -30.29
CA GLN A 647 -19.78 4.88 -31.14
C GLN A 647 -19.31 5.63 -32.40
N ALA A 648 -19.21 4.90 -33.50
CA ALA A 648 -18.85 5.43 -34.81
C ALA A 648 -19.71 6.65 -35.21
N PHE A 649 -19.08 7.82 -35.32
CA PHE A 649 -19.67 9.02 -35.91
C PHE A 649 -19.80 8.80 -37.43
N ASN A 650 -20.81 8.02 -37.81
CA ASN A 650 -21.05 7.55 -39.16
C ASN A 650 -21.54 8.69 -40.07
N ALA A 651 -20.64 9.60 -40.42
CA ALA A 651 -20.86 10.66 -41.40
C ALA A 651 -21.37 10.10 -42.74
N LEU A 652 -20.92 8.90 -43.13
CA LEU A 652 -21.42 8.16 -44.30
C LEU A 652 -22.90 7.79 -44.19
N LEU A 653 -23.40 7.44 -43.00
CA LEU A 653 -24.80 7.08 -42.78
C LEU A 653 -25.68 8.34 -42.80
N TRP A 654 -25.24 9.42 -42.16
CA TRP A 654 -25.91 10.73 -42.25
C TRP A 654 -25.90 11.30 -43.68
N LEU A 655 -24.81 11.15 -44.42
CA LEU A 655 -24.72 11.51 -45.84
C LEU A 655 -25.66 10.64 -46.68
N GLY A 656 -25.75 9.34 -46.40
CA GLY A 656 -26.69 8.42 -47.03
C GLY A 656 -28.14 8.78 -46.78
N VAL A 657 -28.50 9.15 -45.55
CA VAL A 657 -29.84 9.66 -45.18
C VAL A 657 -30.13 10.99 -45.89
N LEU A 658 -29.17 11.92 -45.94
CA LEU A 658 -29.32 13.19 -46.67
C LEU A 658 -29.58 12.95 -48.17
N LEU A 659 -28.79 12.08 -48.80
CA LEU A 659 -28.95 11.71 -50.22
C LEU A 659 -30.28 10.99 -50.46
N ALA A 660 -30.71 10.09 -49.56
CA ALA A 660 -32.01 9.43 -49.65
C ALA A 660 -33.17 10.45 -49.56
N CYS A 661 -33.10 11.40 -48.63
CA CYS A 661 -34.08 12.50 -48.51
C CYS A 661 -34.12 13.38 -49.77
N ILE A 662 -32.96 13.72 -50.35
CA ILE A 662 -32.88 14.47 -51.61
C ILE A 662 -33.51 13.67 -52.77
N CYS A 663 -33.21 12.37 -52.88
CA CYS A 663 -33.81 11.49 -53.88
C CYS A 663 -35.33 11.37 -53.71
N ILE A 664 -35.83 11.23 -52.48
CA ILE A 664 -37.27 11.17 -52.19
C ILE A 664 -37.95 12.51 -52.53
N ALA A 665 -37.34 13.64 -52.18
CA ALA A 665 -37.84 14.96 -52.54
C ALA A 665 -37.86 15.16 -54.06
N PHE A 666 -36.85 14.68 -54.78
CA PHE A 666 -36.81 14.71 -56.25
C PHE A 666 -37.89 13.81 -56.87
N CYS A 667 -38.08 12.59 -56.37
CA CYS A 667 -39.18 11.70 -56.79
C CYS A 667 -40.57 12.33 -56.53
N GLY A 668 -40.76 12.98 -55.37
CA GLY A 668 -41.97 13.73 -55.06
C GLY A 668 -42.20 14.92 -56.00
N ALA A 669 -41.16 15.73 -56.25
CA ALA A 669 -41.23 16.88 -57.15
C ALA A 669 -41.48 16.48 -58.61
N THR A 670 -40.83 15.43 -59.10
CA THR A 670 -41.01 14.90 -60.46
C THR A 670 -42.42 14.29 -60.65
N TRP A 671 -42.95 13.58 -59.65
CA TRP A 671 -44.33 13.08 -59.63
C TRP A 671 -45.35 14.23 -59.60
N TYR A 672 -45.13 15.23 -58.75
CA TYR A 672 -45.97 16.43 -58.66
C TYR A 672 -46.00 17.21 -59.98
N TYR A 673 -44.84 17.46 -60.61
CA TYR A 673 -44.76 18.11 -61.92
C TYR A 673 -45.45 17.30 -63.03
N LYS A 674 -45.28 15.97 -63.04
CA LYS A 674 -45.98 15.08 -63.96
C LYS A 674 -47.50 15.18 -63.76
N LYS A 675 -47.99 15.16 -62.51
CA LYS A 675 -49.43 15.23 -62.19
C LYS A 675 -50.05 16.61 -62.48
N ARG A 676 -49.31 17.71 -62.29
CA ARG A 676 -49.85 19.09 -62.42
C ARG A 676 -49.61 19.77 -63.77
N LYS A 677 -48.60 19.35 -64.55
CA LYS A 677 -48.23 19.96 -65.84
C LYS A 677 -48.04 18.95 -66.98
N ASN A 678 -48.30 17.66 -66.76
CA ASN A 678 -48.12 16.56 -67.72
C ASN A 678 -46.74 16.51 -68.40
N LYS A 679 -45.71 17.00 -67.71
CA LYS A 679 -44.32 17.07 -68.18
C LYS A 679 -43.41 16.24 -67.26
N TRP A 680 -42.45 15.54 -67.83
CA TRP A 680 -41.51 14.71 -67.08
C TRP A 680 -40.25 15.52 -66.75
N LEU A 681 -40.23 16.09 -65.53
CA LEU A 681 -39.20 17.01 -65.03
C LEU A 681 -37.73 16.56 -65.27
N PRO A 682 -37.34 15.28 -65.13
CA PRO A 682 -35.96 14.85 -65.42
C PRO A 682 -35.53 15.08 -66.88
N LYS A 683 -36.47 15.04 -67.84
CA LYS A 683 -36.19 15.28 -69.26
C LYS A 683 -36.05 16.78 -69.57
N GLU A 684 -36.79 17.65 -68.89
CA GLU A 684 -36.57 19.11 -69.01
C GLU A 684 -35.25 19.52 -68.37
N MET A 685 -34.91 18.98 -67.18
CA MET A 685 -33.59 19.18 -66.58
C MET A 685 -32.46 18.64 -67.46
N TRP A 686 -32.56 17.39 -67.95
CA TRP A 686 -31.52 16.81 -68.82
C TRP A 686 -31.31 17.63 -70.10
N ASN A 687 -32.40 18.10 -70.73
CA ASN A 687 -32.29 18.97 -71.90
C ASN A 687 -31.61 20.30 -71.57
N PHE A 688 -32.01 20.98 -70.49
CA PHE A 688 -31.39 22.24 -70.04
C PHE A 688 -29.91 22.06 -69.68
N THR A 689 -29.55 20.99 -68.98
CA THR A 689 -28.16 20.65 -68.66
C THR A 689 -27.37 20.31 -69.92
N LYS A 690 -27.93 19.56 -70.87
CA LYS A 690 -27.30 19.25 -72.16
C LYS A 690 -27.02 20.50 -73.00
N GLU A 691 -27.96 21.45 -72.99
CA GLU A 691 -27.85 22.75 -73.67
C GLU A 691 -26.81 23.64 -73.00
N LYS A 692 -26.83 23.76 -71.66
CA LYS A 692 -25.85 24.56 -70.90
C LYS A 692 -24.43 23.98 -70.86
N LEU A 693 -24.27 22.67 -70.95
CA LEU A 693 -22.98 21.99 -71.07
C LEU A 693 -22.58 21.72 -72.54
N ASN A 694 -23.36 22.20 -73.51
CA ASN A 694 -23.12 22.13 -74.96
C ASN A 694 -22.70 20.73 -75.48
N ILE A 695 -23.37 19.67 -75.00
CA ILE A 695 -23.00 18.28 -75.29
C ILE A 695 -23.50 17.88 -76.68
N GLN A 696 -22.77 18.30 -77.71
CA GLN A 696 -22.93 17.81 -79.08
C GLN A 696 -22.48 16.34 -79.19
N ALA A 697 -23.17 15.55 -80.01
CA ALA A 697 -22.94 14.12 -80.09
C ALA A 697 -21.75 13.78 -81.00
N MET A 698 -20.64 13.29 -80.42
CA MET A 698 -19.54 12.69 -81.17
C MET A 698 -19.92 11.28 -81.68
N LEU A 699 -20.88 11.21 -82.60
CA LEU A 699 -21.11 10.03 -83.43
C LEU A 699 -20.15 10.06 -84.63
N VAL A 700 -18.90 9.67 -84.39
CA VAL A 700 -17.90 9.49 -85.45
C VAL A 700 -18.17 8.16 -86.18
N PRO A 701 -18.30 8.14 -87.52
CA PRO A 701 -18.57 6.90 -88.25
C PRO A 701 -17.41 5.91 -88.20
N VAL A 702 -17.71 4.62 -88.04
CA VAL A 702 -16.73 3.53 -88.18
C VAL A 702 -16.21 3.50 -89.62
N ARG A 703 -14.92 3.77 -89.81
CA ARG A 703 -14.20 3.52 -91.07
C ARG A 703 -13.15 2.44 -90.86
N LYS A 704 -12.98 1.57 -91.86
CA LYS A 704 -12.04 0.44 -91.84
C LYS A 704 -10.59 0.94 -91.86
N ALA A 705 -9.71 0.26 -91.14
CA ALA A 705 -8.28 0.59 -91.09
C ALA A 705 -7.54 0.14 -92.38
N PRO A 706 -6.58 0.93 -92.89
CA PRO A 706 -5.57 0.47 -93.85
C PRO A 706 -4.48 -0.42 -93.19
N PRO A 707 -3.72 -1.21 -93.97
CA PRO A 707 -2.60 -2.01 -93.48
C PRO A 707 -1.36 -1.17 -93.11
N PRO A 708 -0.40 -1.72 -92.34
CA PRO A 708 0.66 -0.94 -91.70
C PRO A 708 1.97 -0.80 -92.51
N PRO A 709 2.66 0.34 -92.40
CA PRO A 709 4.12 0.42 -92.48
C PRO A 709 4.73 0.07 -91.11
N GLY A 710 5.75 -0.79 -91.06
CA GLY A 710 6.46 -1.14 -89.82
C GLY A 710 7.74 -0.32 -89.61
N GLY A 711 8.26 -0.24 -88.37
CA GLY A 711 9.59 0.34 -88.13
C GLY A 711 9.94 0.84 -86.73
N ARG A 712 10.24 -0.07 -85.80
CA ARG A 712 11.29 0.05 -84.74
C ARG A 712 11.32 1.24 -83.75
N HIS A 713 11.17 0.88 -82.46
CA HIS A 713 11.82 1.47 -81.26
C HIS A 713 11.44 2.91 -80.83
N ALA A 714 11.39 3.29 -79.54
CA ALA A 714 11.37 2.55 -78.26
C ALA A 714 10.92 3.51 -77.12
N GLY A 715 10.74 3.00 -75.89
CA GLY A 715 10.60 3.83 -74.67
C GLY A 715 9.23 3.74 -74.00
N ALA A 716 9.20 3.28 -72.73
CA ALA A 716 7.98 3.07 -71.96
C ALA A 716 7.39 4.37 -71.36
N ARG A 717 6.11 4.31 -70.96
CA ARG A 717 5.50 5.20 -69.96
C ARG A 717 4.94 4.35 -68.82
N HIS A 718 4.93 4.91 -67.61
CA HIS A 718 4.56 4.21 -66.38
C HIS A 718 3.04 4.00 -66.24
N ASP A 719 2.67 2.93 -65.54
CA ASP A 719 1.33 2.67 -65.01
C ASP A 719 1.25 3.16 -63.54
N PRO A 720 0.16 3.80 -63.06
CA PRO A 720 0.16 4.48 -61.74
C PRO A 720 0.13 3.60 -60.49
N ASN A 721 0.07 2.27 -60.61
CA ASN A 721 -0.28 1.36 -59.51
C ASN A 721 0.88 1.00 -58.55
N SER A 722 1.92 1.83 -58.44
CA SER A 722 3.15 1.52 -57.67
C SER A 722 3.19 2.11 -56.25
N VAL A 723 2.05 2.31 -55.59
CA VAL A 723 1.96 3.02 -54.29
C VAL A 723 1.50 2.13 -53.12
N TRP A 724 0.70 1.09 -53.39
CA TRP A 724 0.16 0.18 -52.37
C TRP A 724 0.51 -1.26 -52.72
N GLY A 725 1.77 -1.62 -52.47
CA GLY A 725 2.34 -2.90 -52.87
C GLY A 725 2.04 -4.01 -51.88
N ASP A 726 0.94 -4.74 -52.09
CA ASP A 726 0.72 -6.08 -51.54
C ASP A 726 -0.18 -6.91 -52.46
N ASN A 727 0.33 -8.04 -52.97
CA ASN A 727 -0.49 -9.14 -53.46
C ASN A 727 0.33 -10.45 -53.49
N PRO A 728 -0.05 -11.50 -52.75
CA PRO A 728 0.75 -12.72 -52.66
C PRO A 728 0.37 -13.77 -53.71
N ASN A 729 1.36 -14.32 -54.44
CA ASN A 729 1.50 -15.79 -54.64
C ASN A 729 2.71 -16.22 -55.48
N GLN A 730 3.16 -17.46 -55.22
CA GLN A 730 4.06 -18.33 -56.04
C GLN A 730 5.51 -17.82 -56.28
N ILE A 731 6.60 -18.47 -55.82
CA ILE A 731 7.09 -19.88 -55.87
C ILE A 731 8.10 -20.12 -57.02
N ARG A 732 9.36 -20.31 -56.60
CA ARG A 732 10.48 -21.12 -57.16
C ARG A 732 10.58 -21.42 -58.66
N VAL A 733 11.77 -21.16 -59.23
CA VAL A 733 12.82 -22.08 -59.75
C VAL A 733 13.82 -21.23 -60.57
N GLY A 734 15.15 -21.43 -60.60
CA GLY A 734 16.06 -22.32 -59.88
C GLY A 734 17.45 -22.39 -60.57
N SER A 735 18.48 -22.90 -59.86
CA SER A 735 19.90 -23.05 -60.28
C SER A 735 20.75 -21.75 -60.42
N GLY A 736 22.06 -21.73 -60.07
CA GLY A 736 22.81 -22.70 -59.25
C GLY A 736 24.34 -22.49 -59.16
N ARG A 737 24.92 -22.77 -57.97
CA ARG A 737 26.37 -22.90 -57.64
C ARG A 737 27.24 -21.61 -57.68
N PRO A 738 28.41 -21.59 -56.99
CA PRO A 738 28.65 -22.02 -55.61
C PRO A 738 29.48 -20.99 -54.79
N VAL A 739 29.37 -20.98 -53.46
CA VAL A 739 30.20 -20.13 -52.57
C VAL A 739 30.77 -20.95 -51.40
N VAL A 740 32.00 -20.61 -50.98
CA VAL A 740 32.84 -21.31 -50.00
C VAL A 740 32.46 -20.93 -48.56
N PRO A 741 32.47 -21.86 -47.58
CA PRO A 741 32.18 -21.53 -46.18
C PRO A 741 33.38 -20.93 -45.43
N PRO A 742 33.17 -19.93 -44.54
CA PRO A 742 34.13 -19.57 -43.50
C PRO A 742 34.08 -20.58 -42.32
N PRO A 743 35.13 -20.67 -41.49
CA PRO A 743 35.27 -21.72 -40.47
C PRO A 743 34.57 -21.42 -39.14
N LEU A 744 34.34 -22.47 -38.34
CA LEU A 744 34.06 -22.35 -36.90
C LEU A 744 35.32 -21.86 -36.16
N VAL A 745 35.13 -21.04 -35.13
CA VAL A 745 36.14 -20.75 -34.09
C VAL A 745 35.48 -20.85 -32.71
N THR A 746 36.20 -21.42 -31.76
CA THR A 746 35.75 -21.75 -30.40
C THR A 746 35.57 -20.51 -29.51
N ILE A 747 34.76 -20.62 -28.45
CA ILE A 747 34.61 -19.62 -27.38
C ILE A 747 35.84 -19.64 -26.45
N PRO A 748 36.41 -18.46 -26.12
CA PRO A 748 36.99 -18.20 -24.80
C PRO A 748 36.28 -17.05 -24.07
N ASN A 749 36.37 -17.06 -22.74
CA ASN A 749 35.78 -16.09 -21.82
C ASN A 749 36.75 -14.92 -21.54
N LEU A 750 36.30 -13.64 -21.54
CA LEU A 750 36.97 -12.50 -20.86
C LEU A 750 36.21 -11.14 -20.93
N ASN A 751 35.86 -10.61 -19.74
CA ASN A 751 35.84 -9.22 -19.22
C ASN A 751 35.42 -7.96 -20.01
N GLN A 752 34.97 -6.96 -19.23
CA GLN A 752 34.60 -5.59 -19.59
C GLN A 752 35.82 -4.67 -19.93
N PRO A 753 35.61 -3.58 -20.69
CA PRO A 753 36.44 -2.38 -20.67
C PRO A 753 35.78 -1.19 -19.96
N ASN A 754 36.59 -0.32 -19.32
CA ASN A 754 36.13 0.90 -18.63
C ASN A 754 36.22 2.17 -19.51
N LEU A 755 35.46 3.20 -19.12
CA LEU A 755 35.63 4.59 -19.58
C LEU A 755 36.72 5.33 -18.75
N PRO A 756 37.33 6.40 -19.30
CA PRO A 756 38.46 7.10 -18.66
C PRO A 756 38.02 8.15 -17.63
N MET A 757 38.90 8.44 -16.67
CA MET A 757 38.78 9.56 -15.72
C MET A 757 40.15 10.28 -15.60
N PHE A 758 40.13 11.57 -15.24
CA PHE A 758 41.34 12.35 -14.93
C PHE A 758 41.70 12.23 -13.44
N ASN A 759 43.00 12.35 -13.13
CA ASN A 759 43.58 12.36 -11.78
C ASN A 759 43.32 13.72 -11.07
N ASP A 760 43.67 14.01 -9.80
CA ASP A 760 44.68 13.45 -8.89
C ASP A 760 44.38 13.87 -7.41
N PRO A 761 45.28 13.72 -6.40
CA PRO A 761 45.52 12.53 -5.57
C PRO A 761 45.16 12.69 -4.07
N ASN A 762 45.16 11.59 -3.28
CA ASN A 762 46.09 11.42 -2.13
C ASN A 762 45.92 10.14 -1.27
N VAL A 763 47.07 9.69 -0.71
CA VAL A 763 47.29 8.64 0.33
C VAL A 763 47.00 7.17 -0.06
N SER A 764 47.75 6.23 0.56
CA SER A 764 48.08 4.91 0.02
C SER A 764 48.09 3.78 1.07
N TYR A 765 47.94 2.53 0.60
CA TYR A 765 48.19 1.28 1.34
C TYR A 765 49.28 0.44 0.64
N PHE A 766 49.90 -0.51 1.36
CA PHE A 766 50.93 -1.43 0.85
C PHE A 766 50.61 -2.91 1.17
N SER A 767 51.04 -3.82 0.30
CA SER A 767 50.89 -5.30 0.36
C SER A 767 52.24 -5.98 0.74
N HIS A 768 52.49 -7.30 0.75
CA HIS A 768 51.88 -8.56 0.23
C HIS A 768 52.64 -9.75 0.92
N PRO A 769 52.68 -11.05 0.47
CA PRO A 769 51.79 -11.91 -0.35
C PRO A 769 51.54 -13.31 0.31
N THR A 770 51.27 -14.35 -0.51
CA THR A 770 50.81 -15.73 -0.16
C THR A 770 51.89 -16.84 -0.17
N SER A 771 51.56 -18.02 0.39
CA SER A 771 52.27 -19.31 0.22
C SER A 771 51.31 -20.50 -0.05
N VAL A 772 51.79 -21.76 -0.14
CA VAL A 772 51.27 -22.75 -1.13
C VAL A 772 51.29 -24.25 -0.71
N THR A 773 50.20 -24.97 -1.04
CA THR A 773 49.97 -26.45 -1.20
C THR A 773 50.43 -27.50 -0.17
N SER A 774 49.52 -28.42 0.24
CA SER A 774 49.49 -29.87 -0.16
C SER A 774 48.52 -30.71 0.71
N SER A 775 48.35 -32.01 0.40
CA SER A 775 47.31 -32.93 0.95
C SER A 775 47.86 -34.38 1.01
N PRO A 776 47.08 -35.46 1.24
CA PRO A 776 46.03 -35.77 2.24
C PRO A 776 46.37 -37.07 3.05
N SER A 777 45.48 -37.54 3.95
CA SER A 777 45.03 -38.98 4.07
C SER A 777 44.30 -39.32 5.40
N SER A 778 43.60 -40.46 5.40
CA SER A 778 42.72 -41.00 6.46
C SER A 778 43.33 -42.16 7.28
N VAL A 779 42.81 -42.43 8.50
CA VAL A 779 42.31 -43.75 8.99
C VAL A 779 41.87 -43.69 10.47
N ASN A 780 40.97 -44.60 10.87
CA ASN A 780 40.31 -44.79 12.19
C ASN A 780 40.85 -46.07 12.89
N PRO A 781 40.33 -46.62 14.01
CA PRO A 781 39.84 -46.08 15.30
C PRO A 781 40.69 -46.55 16.52
N GLN A 782 40.40 -46.09 17.76
CA GLN A 782 40.22 -46.98 18.94
C GLN A 782 39.84 -46.26 20.27
N HIS A 783 39.00 -46.94 21.06
CA HIS A 783 38.76 -46.77 22.50
C HIS A 783 39.48 -47.91 23.27
N PRO A 784 39.53 -47.95 24.62
CA PRO A 784 39.52 -46.88 25.64
C PRO A 784 40.70 -47.08 26.64
N VAL A 785 40.72 -46.38 27.80
CA VAL A 785 40.94 -46.96 29.16
C VAL A 785 40.88 -45.87 30.25
N LYS A 786 40.46 -46.25 31.47
CA LYS A 786 40.42 -45.40 32.67
C LYS A 786 41.72 -45.53 33.47
N HIS A 787 42.16 -44.50 34.19
CA HIS A 787 42.82 -44.68 35.50
C HIS A 787 42.52 -43.53 36.47
N ASN A 788 42.79 -43.75 37.77
CA ASN A 788 42.24 -42.99 38.91
C ASN A 788 43.26 -42.97 40.09
N ARG A 789 43.05 -42.11 41.10
CA ARG A 789 43.88 -41.76 42.30
C ARG A 789 44.87 -40.60 42.07
N SER A 790 44.88 -39.49 42.85
CA SER A 790 45.16 -39.29 44.30
C SER A 790 46.66 -39.41 44.65
N GLY A 791 47.35 -38.46 45.31
CA GLY A 791 46.98 -37.17 45.96
C GLY A 791 48.26 -36.44 46.46
N ARG A 792 48.38 -35.70 47.58
CA ARG A 792 47.47 -35.29 48.70
C ARG A 792 48.20 -34.32 49.67
N ARG A 793 47.69 -33.08 49.91
CA ARG A 793 48.15 -32.04 50.91
C ARG A 793 49.54 -31.41 50.67
N THR A 794 49.88 -30.20 51.16
CA THR A 794 49.19 -29.21 52.06
C THR A 794 49.35 -27.77 51.45
N GLN A 795 49.21 -26.57 52.05
CA GLN A 795 49.04 -26.08 53.45
C GLN A 795 48.07 -24.84 53.55
N ALA A 796 48.37 -23.82 54.36
CA ALA A 796 47.55 -22.62 54.69
C ALA A 796 48.48 -21.48 55.25
N PRO A 797 48.07 -20.24 55.65
CA PRO A 797 46.81 -19.88 56.36
C PRO A 797 46.12 -18.49 56.09
N GLY A 798 44.83 -18.37 56.49
CA GLY A 798 44.12 -17.11 56.84
C GLY A 798 43.52 -16.27 55.69
N PHE A 799 42.41 -15.52 55.86
CA PHE A 799 41.46 -15.37 56.99
C PHE A 799 40.06 -14.87 56.52
N ALA A 800 38.99 -15.38 57.16
CA ALA A 800 37.64 -14.80 57.38
C ALA A 800 36.77 -14.19 56.25
N ALA A 801 35.44 -14.25 56.43
CA ALA A 801 34.40 -13.66 55.56
C ALA A 801 33.21 -13.07 56.37
N PRO A 802 32.43 -12.12 55.83
CA PRO A 802 31.21 -11.58 56.48
C PRO A 802 29.95 -12.45 56.25
N LYS A 803 28.89 -12.19 57.04
CA LYS A 803 27.57 -12.83 56.94
C LYS A 803 26.51 -11.92 56.30
N PRO A 804 25.43 -12.47 55.70
CA PRO A 804 24.18 -11.74 55.47
C PRO A 804 23.30 -11.66 56.75
N PRO A 805 22.44 -10.64 56.88
CA PRO A 805 21.40 -10.56 57.92
C PRO A 805 20.10 -11.28 57.52
N GLU A 806 19.22 -11.52 58.50
CA GLU A 806 18.02 -12.36 58.36
C GLU A 806 16.74 -11.59 58.03
N THR A 807 15.82 -12.24 57.32
CA THR A 807 14.39 -12.26 57.72
C THR A 807 13.88 -13.71 57.67
N LYS A 808 12.90 -14.06 58.52
CA LYS A 808 12.39 -15.43 58.67
C LYS A 808 10.92 -15.52 58.27
N ALA A 809 10.56 -16.63 57.64
CA ALA A 809 9.20 -16.96 57.21
C ALA A 809 8.33 -17.53 58.33
N LEU A 810 7.02 -17.63 58.09
CA LEU A 810 6.15 -18.68 58.63
C LEU A 810 4.94 -18.90 57.71
N ASN A 811 4.44 -20.13 57.63
CA ASN A 811 3.40 -20.56 56.68
C ASN A 811 1.96 -20.24 57.17
N PRO A 812 1.00 -20.05 56.25
CA PRO A 812 -0.43 -20.07 56.57
C PRO A 812 -0.94 -21.52 56.69
N SER A 813 -1.87 -21.78 57.61
CA SER A 813 -2.69 -23.00 57.57
C SER A 813 -4.00 -22.90 58.37
N SER A 814 -5.06 -23.47 57.78
CA SER A 814 -6.33 -23.93 58.37
C SER A 814 -7.48 -22.92 58.66
N ARG A 815 -8.69 -23.43 58.34
CA ARG A 815 -10.06 -23.10 58.84
C ARG A 815 -10.84 -21.88 58.29
N GLN A 816 -11.80 -22.23 57.41
CA GLN A 816 -13.20 -21.76 57.41
C GLN A 816 -13.98 -22.17 58.70
N PRO A 817 -15.28 -21.82 58.89
CA PRO A 817 -16.04 -20.61 58.51
C PRO A 817 -16.87 -20.03 59.70
N GLY A 818 -17.65 -18.96 59.44
CA GLY A 818 -18.68 -18.37 60.34
C GLY A 818 -18.60 -16.84 60.34
N ASP A 819 -19.61 -15.98 60.09
CA ASP A 819 -21.11 -16.00 60.15
C ASP A 819 -21.68 -15.24 61.37
N SER A 820 -22.70 -14.40 61.14
CA SER A 820 -23.35 -13.43 62.06
C SER A 820 -22.45 -12.34 62.70
N SER A 821 -22.92 -11.19 63.21
CA SER A 821 -24.09 -10.31 62.92
C SER A 821 -23.93 -8.99 63.74
N SER A 822 -24.87 -8.03 63.60
CA SER A 822 -25.06 -6.81 64.41
C SER A 822 -23.94 -5.74 64.35
N ASP A 823 -24.16 -4.52 63.84
CA ASP A 823 -24.89 -3.34 64.39
C ASP A 823 -23.95 -2.41 65.21
N GLU A 824 -24.01 -1.08 65.16
CA GLU A 824 -24.77 -0.11 64.34
C GLU A 824 -24.00 1.24 64.42
N ASN A 825 -23.98 2.06 63.35
CA ASN A 825 -23.90 3.53 63.44
C ASN A 825 -24.06 4.23 62.07
N THR A 826 -24.70 5.40 62.06
CA THR A 826 -25.24 6.07 60.87
C THR A 826 -24.40 7.26 60.40
N LEU A 827 -24.19 7.42 59.08
CA LEU A 827 -24.02 8.75 58.46
C LEU A 827 -24.36 8.74 56.96
N THR A 828 -24.73 9.91 56.41
CA THR A 828 -25.24 10.08 55.02
C THR A 828 -24.34 10.96 54.14
N SER A 829 -24.53 10.84 52.81
CA SER A 829 -23.76 11.49 51.72
C SER A 829 -24.04 13.01 51.58
N PRO A 830 -23.06 13.81 51.09
CA PRO A 830 -23.00 14.25 49.67
C PRO A 830 -21.86 13.57 48.84
N ASP A 831 -21.56 13.86 47.56
CA ASP A 831 -22.12 14.78 46.54
C ASP A 831 -21.84 14.27 45.08
N LEU A 832 -22.21 15.01 44.02
CA LEU A 832 -21.99 14.67 42.60
C LEU A 832 -21.48 15.85 41.71
N PRO A 833 -20.79 15.58 40.58
CA PRO A 833 -20.38 16.60 39.58
C PRO A 833 -21.48 16.93 38.53
N PRO A 834 -21.38 18.07 37.80
CA PRO A 834 -22.47 18.63 36.98
C PRO A 834 -22.65 18.06 35.55
N PRO A 835 -23.81 18.26 34.90
CA PRO A 835 -24.20 17.64 33.63
C PRO A 835 -23.88 18.44 32.34
N VAL A 836 -24.01 17.75 31.19
CA VAL A 836 -23.80 18.26 29.82
C VAL A 836 -25.15 18.69 29.18
N PRO A 837 -25.20 19.78 28.37
CA PRO A 837 -26.42 20.21 27.68
C PRO A 837 -26.77 19.37 26.42
N PRO A 838 -28.05 19.29 26.00
CA PRO A 838 -28.52 18.34 24.98
C PRO A 838 -28.45 18.83 23.53
N HIS A 839 -28.45 17.88 22.59
CA HIS A 839 -28.66 18.10 21.16
C HIS A 839 -30.08 18.59 20.82
N ARG A 840 -30.26 19.12 19.59
CA ARG A 840 -31.58 19.40 19.00
C ARG A 840 -31.53 19.24 17.48
N ASP A 841 -32.53 18.59 16.92
CA ASP A 841 -32.65 18.34 15.47
C ASP A 841 -32.91 19.61 14.66
N LEU A 842 -32.53 19.58 13.38
CA LEU A 842 -32.92 20.57 12.38
C LEU A 842 -33.27 19.88 11.05
N SER A 843 -34.38 20.29 10.45
CA SER A 843 -34.80 19.87 9.10
C SER A 843 -35.37 21.05 8.32
N SER A 844 -35.06 21.09 7.01
CA SER A 844 -35.66 21.91 5.94
C SER A 844 -35.71 23.45 6.05
N ASN A 845 -35.02 24.09 5.09
CA ASN A 845 -35.43 25.25 4.27
C ASN A 845 -36.08 26.51 4.88
N SER A 846 -35.38 27.66 4.80
CA SER A 846 -35.85 28.86 4.04
C SER A 846 -34.85 30.06 4.10
N LEU A 847 -35.02 31.03 3.20
CA LEU A 847 -34.24 32.29 3.08
C LEU A 847 -35.13 33.53 3.47
N PRO A 848 -34.70 34.80 3.34
CA PRO A 848 -33.97 35.52 4.40
C PRO A 848 -34.58 36.90 4.77
N VAL A 849 -34.28 37.44 5.97
CA VAL A 849 -34.74 38.79 6.41
C VAL A 849 -33.63 39.61 7.09
N LYS A 850 -33.66 40.95 6.92
CA LYS A 850 -32.69 41.95 7.43
C LYS A 850 -33.12 42.59 8.77
N LYS A 851 -32.17 43.34 9.39
CA LYS A 851 -32.26 44.41 10.43
C LYS A 851 -31.71 44.00 11.81
N GLU A 852 -31.17 44.87 12.69
CA GLU A 852 -30.61 46.26 12.60
C GLU A 852 -29.64 46.51 13.80
N LYS A 853 -28.93 47.65 13.88
CA LYS A 853 -27.96 47.98 14.96
C LYS A 853 -28.45 49.02 15.99
N PRO A 854 -28.11 48.84 17.28
CA PRO A 854 -27.71 49.93 18.21
C PRO A 854 -26.35 49.62 18.88
N LYS A 855 -25.33 50.50 18.93
CA LYS A 855 -25.11 51.81 19.60
C LYS A 855 -24.65 51.73 21.07
N LEU A 856 -23.59 52.49 21.39
CA LEU A 856 -22.87 52.62 22.67
C LEU A 856 -23.43 53.73 23.60
N PRO A 857 -23.04 53.72 24.89
CA PRO A 857 -22.77 54.92 25.69
C PRO A 857 -21.29 55.05 26.16
N VAL A 858 -20.95 56.05 26.98
CA VAL A 858 -19.60 56.68 27.11
C VAL A 858 -19.05 56.74 28.56
N LYS A 859 -17.73 56.95 28.71
CA LYS A 859 -16.92 57.36 29.92
C LYS A 859 -17.35 58.76 30.51
N PRO A 860 -16.69 59.46 31.49
CA PRO A 860 -15.34 59.35 32.15
C PRO A 860 -15.37 59.68 33.70
N PRO A 861 -14.43 60.38 34.43
CA PRO A 861 -12.97 60.74 34.30
C PRO A 861 -12.08 60.58 35.59
N VAL A 862 -10.83 61.14 35.59
CA VAL A 862 -9.88 61.47 36.72
C VAL A 862 -9.01 60.30 37.28
N ALA A 863 -7.65 60.24 37.35
CA ALA A 863 -6.45 61.12 37.51
C ALA A 863 -5.94 61.22 38.99
N THR A 864 -4.65 61.35 39.40
CA THR A 864 -3.32 61.83 38.87
C THR A 864 -2.12 60.98 39.44
N LYS A 865 -0.94 60.72 38.80
CA LYS A 865 0.29 61.55 38.49
C LYS A 865 1.13 61.99 39.74
N PRO A 866 2.46 62.34 39.69
CA PRO A 866 3.47 62.40 38.58
C PRO A 866 4.99 62.05 38.95
N VAL A 867 5.98 62.39 38.07
CA VAL A 867 7.46 62.64 38.30
C VAL A 867 8.43 61.42 38.36
N SER A 868 9.65 61.36 37.78
CA SER A 868 10.30 61.98 36.58
C SER A 868 11.70 61.36 36.25
N THR A 869 12.09 61.29 34.95
CA THR A 869 13.45 61.43 34.30
C THR A 869 14.76 60.86 34.95
N THR A 870 15.84 60.48 34.23
CA THR A 870 16.51 61.14 33.07
C THR A 870 17.53 60.20 32.34
N THR A 871 17.82 60.46 31.05
CA THR A 871 19.03 60.14 30.18
C THR A 871 20.14 59.17 30.65
N THR A 872 20.81 58.38 29.78
CA THR A 872 21.63 58.82 28.60
C THR A 872 21.82 57.75 27.49
N ASN A 873 22.35 58.17 26.32
CA ASN A 873 22.89 57.31 25.25
C ASN A 873 24.39 57.01 25.45
N VAL A 874 24.92 55.95 24.81
CA VAL A 874 26.09 55.94 23.86
C VAL A 874 26.46 54.49 23.45
N ASN A 875 27.27 54.35 22.38
CA ASN A 875 27.62 53.13 21.63
C ASN A 875 29.15 52.84 21.71
N VAL A 876 29.64 51.83 20.97
CA VAL A 876 31.03 51.58 20.49
C VAL A 876 31.85 50.45 21.18
N LYS A 877 31.83 49.27 20.53
CA LYS A 877 32.95 48.37 20.09
C LYS A 877 34.22 48.08 20.95
N ASN A 878 34.70 46.84 20.79
CA ASN A 878 36.11 46.35 20.88
C ASN A 878 36.74 46.22 22.30
N LEU A 879 37.69 45.31 22.62
CA LEU A 879 38.23 44.11 21.94
C LEU A 879 38.85 43.10 22.97
N ALA A 880 38.91 41.81 22.60
CA ALA A 880 39.98 40.81 22.85
C ALA A 880 40.71 40.59 24.22
N ALA A 881 40.65 39.32 24.66
CA ALA A 881 41.78 38.40 24.97
C ALA A 881 42.46 38.26 26.37
N LYS A 882 42.55 36.98 26.79
CA LYS A 882 43.61 36.23 27.52
C LYS A 882 44.13 36.69 28.90
N PHE A 883 43.82 35.88 29.92
CA PHE A 883 44.70 35.17 30.89
C PHE A 883 43.79 34.08 31.52
N ASP A 884 43.98 32.76 31.49
CA ASP A 884 45.14 31.83 31.58
C ASP A 884 45.68 31.62 33.02
N VAL A 885 45.66 30.37 33.51
CA VAL A 885 46.68 29.67 34.36
C VAL A 885 46.12 28.42 35.11
N LYS A 886 46.68 27.24 34.75
CA LYS A 886 46.95 25.98 35.53
C LYS A 886 45.85 25.06 36.12
N ASN A 887 45.77 23.86 35.52
CA ASN A 887 46.03 22.51 36.08
C ASN A 887 45.73 22.15 37.56
N SER A 888 44.83 21.18 37.75
CA SER A 888 45.16 19.76 38.12
C SER A 888 43.89 18.89 37.92
N ASN A 889 43.82 17.77 37.19
CA ASN A 889 44.62 16.53 37.04
C ASN A 889 44.21 15.42 38.03
N VAL A 890 44.14 14.15 37.56
CA VAL A 890 43.72 12.89 38.26
C VAL A 890 42.19 12.69 38.44
N ASN A 891 41.59 11.49 38.29
CA ASN A 891 41.75 10.40 37.29
C ASN A 891 40.56 9.41 37.40
N LEU A 892 40.36 8.57 36.37
CA LEU A 892 39.69 7.25 36.34
C LEU A 892 38.77 6.82 37.51
N GLU A 893 37.49 6.58 37.24
CA GLU A 893 36.97 5.28 36.76
C GLU A 893 35.84 5.48 35.74
#